data_AF-A0AAN9ARI4-F1
#
_entry.id   AF-A0AAN9ARI4-F1
#
_cell.length_a   1.000
_cell.length_b   1.000
_cell.length_c   1.000
_cell.angle_alpha   90.00
_cell.angle_beta   90.00
_cell.angle_gamma   90.00
#
_symmetry.space_group_name_H-M   'P 1'
#
loop_
_entity.id
_entity.type
_entity.pdbx_description
1 polymer ?
#
loop_
_entity_poly.entity_id
_entity_poly.type
_entity_poly.pdbx_seq_one_letter_code
_entity_poly.pdbx_strand_id
1 'polypeptide(L)'
;MAANRLLRGQWPVSLLVIAVFLVVFSVCDIADARDRSEGQVRRRKILLDGEYRRSYQQIVQQSRLQKSKSPNIVLIITDDQDVLLGSLKVMPKLQRYMIDRGAYFNNSFTSTPMCCPSRSSMLTGLYVHNHNVFTNNDNCSSSQWVRDHEPYTFAPYLQKAGYKTGYFGKYLNKYNGTYTPAGWDKWIGLVRNSRFYNYTMSYGGQLQKHYDNYYQDYLTDLIANDSVAYFKRSKRLDRTKPVMMVLSVPAPHGPEDAAPQYQHMFVNNTDHRTPSWNIAPNVDKQWLLRRTDPMTPQYKIFTDLLQRRRLQTLQSVDDLVEKVYYELTMLDELDNTYIIYTSDHGYHLGQFGLIKGKSLAYDFDTRVPLIVSGPGVKPGIRISNLAANVDLAPTLLDMGGVPVPDHMDGTSLLPLLRASQDPQRSDHKDFVRPDKPWRDSILLERGKVSEKMRKIRMREKHNTLMQQNQNNLHRYLQPKQKKVLRQCSNPKKMLLRPCKPNQKWYCEKDHKGRTRLHKCRHSNRERNYNANTVLYQNDQPQTCMCRDGRKGLRIYSSSSAHTSLSGVTSSIPRRRRRRRLRQQEKRKARERLVRQRRSVMQGTLRISRGYEADPLDQATALELFTRRCRILANKTVSCDQDLYRDYQQWESYVDRLDEMIKEYRKILDDLRDTREYLLDNKPSMYEDLDDLDDNGDDLDTTLDGIDSEEDCFCDNETLPGRYLGERDERLRLRQERKELKKQRREERQRRKSSRRGKKKKNCNDQNMKCFSHDNDHWKTPPYWDYGPFCFCSNANNNTYWCMRTVNTTHDFLYCEYITLFIAYYDMLTDPFQLQNIARKLNYGVLQQLHEELALLKVCQGRENCNLRNLKGKLRKTPTRYEGSSGEGDSSDDGDIDDYDDDDYDPHGLYDEEEEAGKGEYDFFEEADPDFF
;
A
#
# COMPACT_ATOMS: atom_id res chain seq x y z
N MET A 1 11.07 49.14 -79.96
CA MET A 1 11.67 50.48 -80.16
C MET A 1 10.73 51.37 -80.99
N ALA A 2 9.62 51.86 -80.43
CA ALA A 2 8.58 52.54 -81.24
C ALA A 2 7.91 53.76 -80.57
N ALA A 3 8.46 54.30 -79.47
CA ALA A 3 7.91 55.49 -78.81
C ALA A 3 8.33 56.83 -79.47
N ASN A 4 9.29 56.82 -80.41
CA ASN A 4 9.95 58.03 -80.94
C ASN A 4 9.64 58.37 -82.41
N ARG A 5 8.51 57.89 -82.98
CA ARG A 5 8.04 58.28 -84.33
C ARG A 5 6.53 58.58 -84.41
N LEU A 6 5.98 59.18 -83.35
CA LEU A 6 4.59 59.64 -83.29
C LEU A 6 4.37 61.06 -83.88
N LEU A 7 5.33 61.59 -84.64
CA LEU A 7 5.29 62.92 -85.24
C LEU A 7 5.61 62.89 -86.75
N ARG A 8 4.56 62.61 -87.53
CA ARG A 8 4.30 62.95 -88.96
C ARG A 8 3.22 61.99 -89.46
N GLY A 9 1.97 62.33 -89.18
CA GLY A 9 0.84 61.46 -89.49
C GLY A 9 0.48 61.50 -90.97
N GLN A 10 0.42 60.32 -91.60
CA GLN A 10 -0.50 60.00 -92.70
C GLN A 10 -0.49 58.48 -92.92
N TRP A 11 -1.55 57.81 -92.43
CA TRP A 11 -1.95 56.47 -92.85
C TRP A 11 -3.47 56.50 -93.06
N PRO A 12 -4.01 55.91 -94.14
CA PRO A 12 -5.45 55.94 -94.40
C PRO A 12 -6.21 55.10 -93.37
N VAL A 13 -7.36 55.61 -92.92
CA VAL A 13 -8.21 55.02 -91.87
C VAL A 13 -8.55 53.55 -92.13
N SER A 14 -8.66 53.16 -93.40
CA SER A 14 -8.92 51.80 -93.88
C SER A 14 -8.04 50.71 -93.26
N LEU A 15 -6.75 50.99 -93.03
CA LEU A 15 -5.82 50.01 -92.44
C LEU A 15 -6.00 49.84 -90.94
N LEU A 16 -6.44 50.88 -90.23
CA LEU A 16 -6.61 50.86 -88.78
C LEU A 16 -7.87 50.04 -88.40
N VAL A 17 -8.93 50.11 -89.21
CA VAL A 17 -10.13 49.26 -89.06
C VAL A 17 -9.79 47.78 -89.23
N ILE A 18 -9.04 47.41 -90.27
CA ILE A 18 -8.65 46.00 -90.52
C ILE A 18 -7.78 45.46 -89.39
N ALA A 19 -6.83 46.25 -88.89
CA ALA A 19 -6.00 45.85 -87.75
C ALA A 19 -6.81 45.60 -86.47
N VAL A 20 -7.82 46.44 -86.17
CA VAL A 20 -8.71 46.25 -85.02
C VAL A 20 -9.57 44.99 -85.18
N PHE A 21 -10.17 44.76 -86.36
CA PHE A 21 -10.99 43.56 -86.58
C PHE A 21 -10.21 42.24 -86.46
N LEU A 22 -8.98 42.18 -86.99
CA LEU A 22 -8.13 40.98 -86.89
C LEU A 22 -7.71 40.68 -85.43
N VAL A 23 -7.42 41.72 -84.64
CA VAL A 23 -7.13 41.57 -83.21
C VAL A 23 -8.36 41.10 -82.44
N VAL A 24 -9.55 41.67 -82.69
CA VAL A 24 -10.79 41.26 -82.01
C VAL A 24 -11.13 39.80 -82.30
N PHE A 25 -11.09 39.36 -83.57
CA PHE A 25 -11.35 37.96 -83.90
C PHE A 25 -10.34 37.00 -83.24
N SER A 26 -9.04 37.31 -83.31
CA SER A 26 -8.01 36.49 -82.67
C SER A 26 -8.18 36.41 -81.14
N VAL A 27 -8.62 37.48 -80.49
CA VAL A 27 -8.90 37.49 -79.05
C VAL A 27 -10.15 36.66 -78.70
N CYS A 28 -11.20 36.68 -79.54
CA CYS A 28 -12.38 35.84 -79.35
C CYS A 28 -12.07 34.34 -79.52
N ASP A 29 -11.35 33.94 -80.57
CA ASP A 29 -10.98 32.53 -80.78
C ASP A 29 -10.07 32.01 -79.65
N ILE A 30 -9.13 32.83 -79.17
CA ILE A 30 -8.28 32.49 -78.02
C ILE A 30 -9.10 32.39 -76.73
N ALA A 31 -10.14 33.20 -76.54
CA ALA A 31 -11.01 33.14 -75.36
C ALA A 31 -11.85 31.85 -75.32
N ASP A 32 -12.51 31.48 -76.43
CA ASP A 32 -13.34 30.27 -76.50
C ASP A 32 -12.48 28.98 -76.43
N ALA A 33 -11.33 28.96 -77.12
CA ALA A 33 -10.37 27.87 -76.99
C ALA A 33 -9.87 27.69 -75.54
N ARG A 34 -9.66 28.80 -74.82
CA ARG A 34 -9.24 28.80 -73.42
C ARG A 34 -10.35 28.31 -72.49
N ASP A 35 -11.58 28.81 -72.60
CA ASP A 35 -12.68 28.39 -71.71
C ASP A 35 -13.05 26.90 -71.93
N ARG A 36 -13.02 26.40 -73.18
CA ARG A 36 -13.14 24.96 -73.45
C ARG A 36 -12.03 24.14 -72.79
N SER A 37 -10.80 24.66 -72.75
CA SER A 37 -9.68 24.00 -72.08
C SER A 37 -9.81 24.02 -70.55
N GLU A 38 -10.20 25.16 -69.96
CA GLU A 38 -10.39 25.32 -68.52
C GLU A 38 -11.63 24.53 -68.04
N GLY A 39 -12.67 24.40 -68.87
CA GLY A 39 -13.82 23.51 -68.66
C GLY A 39 -13.47 22.02 -68.69
N GLN A 40 -12.63 21.57 -69.63
CA GLN A 40 -12.11 20.18 -69.62
C GLN A 40 -11.19 19.92 -68.42
N VAL A 41 -10.32 20.87 -68.06
CA VAL A 41 -9.45 20.75 -66.89
C VAL A 41 -10.27 20.74 -65.60
N ARG A 42 -11.30 21.58 -65.46
CA ARG A 42 -12.27 21.51 -64.34
C ARG A 42 -12.97 20.16 -64.28
N ARG A 43 -13.53 19.66 -65.40
CA ARG A 43 -14.20 18.34 -65.42
C ARG A 43 -13.24 17.20 -65.07
N ARG A 44 -12.02 17.18 -65.61
CA ARG A 44 -11.00 16.19 -65.23
C ARG A 44 -10.59 16.32 -63.77
N LYS A 45 -10.42 17.54 -63.24
CA LYS A 45 -10.09 17.76 -61.82
C LYS A 45 -11.21 17.33 -60.88
N ILE A 46 -12.47 17.59 -61.22
CA ILE A 46 -13.65 17.15 -60.46
C ILE A 46 -13.81 15.62 -60.52
N LEU A 47 -13.54 14.99 -61.65
CA LEU A 47 -13.53 13.53 -61.77
C LEU A 47 -12.38 12.90 -60.98
N LEU A 48 -11.17 13.46 -61.07
CA LEU A 48 -10.01 13.00 -60.29
C LEU A 48 -10.20 13.23 -58.79
N ASP A 49 -10.75 14.36 -58.34
CA ASP A 49 -11.14 14.58 -56.94
C ASP A 49 -12.25 13.61 -56.54
N GLY A 50 -13.20 13.29 -57.42
CA GLY A 50 -14.27 12.32 -57.18
C GLY A 50 -13.75 10.89 -57.01
N GLU A 51 -12.84 10.45 -57.88
CA GLU A 51 -12.19 9.13 -57.82
C GLU A 51 -11.20 9.06 -56.66
N TYR A 52 -10.40 10.11 -56.41
CA TYR A 52 -9.50 10.19 -55.27
C TYR A 52 -10.28 10.19 -53.95
N ARG A 53 -11.41 10.91 -53.85
CA ARG A 53 -12.28 10.92 -52.67
C ARG A 53 -13.00 9.60 -52.46
N ARG A 54 -13.44 8.92 -53.54
CA ARG A 54 -13.97 7.54 -53.48
C ARG A 54 -12.90 6.53 -53.07
N SER A 55 -11.69 6.62 -53.64
CA SER A 55 -10.55 5.76 -53.30
C SER A 55 -10.13 5.98 -51.84
N TYR A 56 -10.01 7.23 -51.39
CA TYR A 56 -9.73 7.60 -50.01
C TYR A 56 -10.84 7.10 -49.06
N GLN A 57 -12.12 7.25 -49.43
CA GLN A 57 -13.24 6.67 -48.67
C GLN A 57 -13.16 5.13 -48.61
N GLN A 58 -12.85 4.45 -49.71
CA GLN A 58 -12.64 3.00 -49.73
C GLN A 58 -11.42 2.57 -48.89
N ILE A 59 -10.33 3.32 -48.91
CA ILE A 59 -9.13 3.09 -48.07
C ILE A 59 -9.45 3.29 -46.58
N VAL A 60 -10.22 4.33 -46.23
CA VAL A 60 -10.69 4.58 -44.85
C VAL A 60 -11.73 3.53 -44.41
N GLN A 61 -12.55 3.01 -45.33
CA GLN A 61 -13.52 1.96 -45.05
C GLN A 61 -12.83 0.59 -44.89
N GLN A 62 -11.83 0.29 -45.72
CA GLN A 62 -10.94 -0.88 -45.57
C GLN A 62 -10.06 -0.77 -44.31
N SER A 63 -9.55 0.40 -43.95
CA SER A 63 -8.77 0.58 -42.71
C SER A 63 -9.66 0.36 -41.48
N ARG A 64 -10.90 0.90 -41.48
CA ARG A 64 -11.91 0.61 -40.44
C ARG A 64 -12.26 -0.88 -40.36
N LEU A 65 -12.35 -1.58 -41.48
CA LEU A 65 -12.56 -3.04 -41.52
C LEU A 65 -11.34 -3.86 -41.04
N GLN A 66 -10.14 -3.27 -41.00
CA GLN A 66 -8.91 -3.89 -40.46
C GLN A 66 -8.59 -3.48 -39.01
N LYS A 67 -9.31 -2.54 -38.40
CA LYS A 67 -9.16 -2.23 -36.97
C LYS A 67 -9.71 -3.39 -36.13
N SER A 68 -9.17 -3.55 -34.93
CA SER A 68 -9.68 -4.54 -33.99
C SER A 68 -11.14 -4.26 -33.63
N LYS A 69 -11.99 -5.30 -33.59
CA LYS A 69 -13.36 -5.20 -33.06
C LYS A 69 -13.39 -4.92 -31.55
N SER A 70 -12.27 -5.15 -30.87
CA SER A 70 -12.09 -4.85 -29.45
C SER A 70 -11.28 -3.55 -29.30
N PRO A 71 -11.66 -2.64 -28.40
CA PRO A 71 -10.95 -1.39 -28.22
C PRO A 71 -9.61 -1.60 -27.52
N ASN A 72 -8.66 -0.69 -27.75
CA ASN A 72 -7.47 -0.59 -26.92
C ASN A 72 -7.85 0.03 -25.56
N ILE A 73 -6.99 -0.18 -24.55
CA ILE A 73 -7.18 0.34 -23.20
C ILE A 73 -5.85 0.92 -22.70
N VAL A 74 -5.88 2.14 -22.18
CA VAL A 74 -4.72 2.86 -21.64
C VAL A 74 -5.08 3.37 -20.26
N LEU A 75 -4.40 2.87 -19.23
CA LEU A 75 -4.63 3.23 -17.83
C LEU A 75 -3.44 4.02 -17.28
N ILE A 76 -3.62 5.32 -17.06
CA ILE A 76 -2.64 6.22 -16.46
C ILE A 76 -2.92 6.28 -14.95
N ILE A 77 -1.89 5.99 -14.14
CA ILE A 77 -2.01 5.94 -12.67
C ILE A 77 -0.94 6.83 -12.02
N THR A 78 -1.35 7.89 -11.34
CA THR A 78 -0.51 8.72 -10.47
C THR A 78 -0.32 8.13 -9.07
N ASP A 79 0.50 8.78 -8.26
CA ASP A 79 0.95 8.31 -6.95
C ASP A 79 0.97 9.45 -5.94
N ASP A 80 0.13 9.39 -4.91
CA ASP A 80 -0.13 10.49 -3.96
C ASP A 80 -0.82 11.73 -4.60
N GLN A 81 -1.56 11.61 -5.71
CA GLN A 81 -2.32 12.74 -6.29
C GLN A 81 -3.71 12.87 -5.65
N ASP A 82 -3.97 14.05 -5.11
CA ASP A 82 -5.25 14.47 -4.52
C ASP A 82 -6.25 15.04 -5.55
N VAL A 83 -7.48 15.26 -5.09
CA VAL A 83 -8.46 16.16 -5.75
C VAL A 83 -8.54 17.51 -5.02
N LEU A 84 -8.50 17.50 -3.68
CA LEU A 84 -8.91 18.63 -2.83
C LEU A 84 -7.83 19.69 -2.57
N LEU A 85 -6.56 19.46 -2.95
CA LEU A 85 -5.46 20.42 -2.74
C LEU A 85 -5.13 21.23 -4.01
N GLY A 86 -5.97 21.12 -5.05
CA GLY A 86 -5.80 21.82 -6.33
C GLY A 86 -5.00 21.06 -7.39
N SER A 87 -4.61 19.80 -7.15
CA SER A 87 -3.76 19.03 -8.09
C SER A 87 -4.32 18.89 -9.52
N LEU A 88 -5.64 18.96 -9.73
CA LEU A 88 -6.23 18.98 -11.08
C LEU A 88 -6.19 20.35 -11.77
N LYS A 89 -6.19 21.46 -11.00
CA LYS A 89 -6.20 22.84 -11.56
C LYS A 89 -4.98 23.12 -12.42
N VAL A 90 -3.83 22.56 -12.03
CA VAL A 90 -2.53 22.74 -12.72
C VAL A 90 -2.31 21.81 -13.91
N MET A 91 -3.32 21.04 -14.34
CA MET A 91 -3.22 20.05 -15.41
C MET A 91 -4.12 20.41 -16.60
N PRO A 92 -3.83 21.51 -17.34
CA PRO A 92 -4.67 21.98 -18.44
C PRO A 92 -4.73 21.02 -19.64
N LYS A 93 -3.70 20.20 -19.89
CA LYS A 93 -3.71 19.21 -20.96
C LYS A 93 -4.63 18.04 -20.60
N LEU A 94 -4.59 17.57 -19.35
CA LEU A 94 -5.55 16.61 -18.81
C LEU A 94 -6.99 17.12 -18.91
N GLN A 95 -7.24 18.39 -18.55
CA GLN A 95 -8.56 19.01 -18.74
C GLN A 95 -8.99 18.93 -20.23
N ARG A 96 -8.18 19.51 -21.12
CA ARG A 96 -8.46 19.63 -22.57
C ARG A 96 -8.62 18.32 -23.33
N TYR A 97 -7.82 17.30 -23.01
CA TYR A 97 -7.76 16.05 -23.78
C TYR A 97 -8.54 14.90 -23.14
N MET A 98 -8.86 14.96 -21.84
CA MET A 98 -9.53 13.87 -21.12
C MET A 98 -10.84 14.27 -20.46
N ILE A 99 -10.91 15.44 -19.80
CA ILE A 99 -12.14 15.88 -19.11
C ILE A 99 -13.14 16.42 -20.13
N ASP A 100 -12.74 17.42 -20.92
CA ASP A 100 -13.59 18.06 -21.94
C ASP A 100 -14.01 17.08 -23.05
N ARG A 101 -13.30 15.95 -23.17
CA ARG A 101 -13.49 14.91 -24.20
C ARG A 101 -13.97 13.57 -23.65
N GLY A 102 -14.37 13.50 -22.38
CA GLY A 102 -14.77 12.25 -21.74
C GLY A 102 -15.73 12.47 -20.57
N ALA A 103 -15.73 11.50 -19.66
CA ALA A 103 -16.50 11.47 -18.44
C ALA A 103 -15.61 11.69 -17.21
N TYR A 104 -15.96 12.66 -16.37
CA TYR A 104 -15.37 12.86 -15.05
C TYR A 104 -16.27 12.29 -13.95
N PHE A 105 -15.75 11.38 -13.13
CA PHE A 105 -16.45 10.88 -11.96
C PHE A 105 -16.18 11.81 -10.78
N ASN A 106 -17.19 12.60 -10.41
CA ASN A 106 -17.11 13.56 -9.30
C ASN A 106 -16.74 12.85 -7.97
N ASN A 107 -17.27 11.64 -7.78
CA ASN A 107 -17.28 10.91 -6.51
C ASN A 107 -16.54 9.56 -6.61
N SER A 108 -15.25 9.62 -6.97
CA SER A 108 -14.36 8.47 -7.04
C SER A 108 -13.41 8.37 -5.84
N PHE A 109 -13.28 7.17 -5.27
CA PHE A 109 -12.54 6.93 -4.03
C PHE A 109 -11.60 5.72 -4.10
N THR A 110 -10.52 5.73 -3.32
CA THR A 110 -9.75 4.52 -3.01
C THR A 110 -10.36 3.76 -1.84
N SER A 111 -10.47 2.43 -1.96
CA SER A 111 -10.78 1.52 -0.85
C SER A 111 -9.83 1.68 0.35
N THR A 112 -8.61 2.19 0.13
CA THR A 112 -7.59 2.29 1.17
C THR A 112 -6.50 3.34 0.84
N PRO A 113 -6.25 4.34 1.69
CA PRO A 113 -5.29 5.42 1.41
C PRO A 113 -3.83 5.02 1.69
N MET A 114 -3.36 3.97 1.02
CA MET A 114 -2.01 3.42 1.09
C MET A 114 -1.62 2.75 -0.24
N CYS A 115 -0.47 3.14 -0.82
CA CYS A 115 -0.01 2.71 -2.15
C CYS A 115 -0.18 1.22 -2.48
N CYS A 116 0.48 0.31 -1.74
CA CYS A 116 0.48 -1.11 -2.08
C CYS A 116 -0.89 -1.77 -1.86
N PRO A 117 -1.57 -1.55 -0.71
CA PRO A 117 -2.94 -2.00 -0.50
C PRO A 117 -3.91 -1.52 -1.61
N SER A 118 -3.87 -0.24 -2.00
CA SER A 118 -4.75 0.31 -3.04
C SER A 118 -4.46 -0.28 -4.41
N ARG A 119 -3.18 -0.37 -4.81
CA ARG A 119 -2.80 -0.97 -6.09
C ARG A 119 -3.14 -2.45 -6.15
N SER A 120 -3.05 -3.17 -5.03
CA SER A 120 -3.58 -4.53 -4.93
C SER A 120 -5.09 -4.59 -5.16
N SER A 121 -5.87 -3.65 -4.62
CA SER A 121 -7.32 -3.52 -4.94
C SER A 121 -7.56 -3.21 -6.42
N MET A 122 -6.84 -2.25 -7.01
CA MET A 122 -6.96 -1.89 -8.43
C MET A 122 -6.64 -3.05 -9.38
N LEU A 123 -5.62 -3.85 -9.04
CA LEU A 123 -5.18 -4.98 -9.87
C LEU A 123 -6.14 -6.18 -9.82
N THR A 124 -6.77 -6.42 -8.67
CA THR A 124 -7.59 -7.63 -8.41
C THR A 124 -9.09 -7.42 -8.40
N GLY A 125 -9.56 -6.18 -8.23
CA GLY A 125 -10.97 -5.87 -8.00
C GLY A 125 -11.46 -6.23 -6.60
N LEU A 126 -10.56 -6.42 -5.63
CA LEU A 126 -10.87 -6.89 -4.27
C LEU A 126 -10.65 -5.83 -3.19
N TYR A 127 -11.42 -5.89 -2.10
CA TYR A 127 -11.14 -5.15 -0.87
C TYR A 127 -9.94 -5.73 -0.10
N VAL A 128 -9.38 -4.94 0.82
CA VAL A 128 -8.13 -5.25 1.54
C VAL A 128 -8.28 -6.47 2.43
N HIS A 129 -9.45 -6.68 3.03
CA HIS A 129 -9.75 -7.88 3.80
C HIS A 129 -9.75 -9.17 2.96
N ASN A 130 -9.92 -9.08 1.64
CA ASN A 130 -9.97 -10.23 0.73
C ASN A 130 -8.61 -10.51 0.06
N HIS A 131 -7.88 -9.49 -0.41
CA HIS A 131 -6.51 -9.67 -0.94
C HIS A 131 -5.38 -9.65 0.12
N ASN A 132 -5.72 -9.31 1.37
CA ASN A 132 -4.83 -9.42 2.54
C ASN A 132 -3.49 -8.65 2.43
N VAL A 133 -3.39 -7.63 1.56
CA VAL A 133 -2.24 -6.71 1.48
C VAL A 133 -2.54 -5.48 2.35
N PHE A 134 -2.25 -5.60 3.66
CA PHE A 134 -2.65 -4.60 4.65
C PHE A 134 -1.75 -3.35 4.73
N THR A 135 -0.50 -3.44 4.25
CA THR A 135 0.45 -2.30 4.27
C THR A 135 1.47 -2.41 3.14
N ASN A 136 2.22 -1.34 2.86
CA ASN A 136 3.39 -1.34 1.95
C ASN A 136 4.55 -2.27 2.41
N ASN A 137 4.37 -3.10 3.45
CA ASN A 137 5.33 -4.12 3.89
C ASN A 137 4.72 -5.51 4.14
N ASP A 138 3.39 -5.66 4.19
CA ASP A 138 2.71 -6.92 4.55
C ASP A 138 1.93 -7.45 3.36
N ASN A 139 2.22 -8.69 2.96
CA ASN A 139 1.84 -9.37 1.71
C ASN A 139 2.20 -8.65 0.38
N CYS A 140 2.41 -7.33 0.39
CA CYS A 140 2.88 -6.52 -0.74
C CYS A 140 4.04 -7.23 -1.48
N SER A 141 3.84 -7.58 -2.76
CA SER A 141 4.76 -8.33 -3.63
C SER A 141 5.39 -9.60 -3.01
N SER A 142 4.76 -10.20 -2.00
CA SER A 142 5.31 -11.37 -1.33
C SER A 142 5.19 -12.63 -2.19
N SER A 143 5.91 -13.70 -1.84
CA SER A 143 5.71 -15.00 -2.51
C SER A 143 4.28 -15.54 -2.34
N GLN A 144 3.51 -15.06 -1.35
CA GLN A 144 2.08 -15.34 -1.26
C GLN A 144 1.28 -14.57 -2.31
N TRP A 145 1.50 -13.26 -2.45
CA TRP A 145 0.84 -12.44 -3.49
C TRP A 145 1.02 -13.02 -4.91
N VAL A 146 2.25 -13.41 -5.26
CA VAL A 146 2.61 -13.94 -6.59
C VAL A 146 1.91 -15.27 -6.91
N ARG A 147 1.54 -16.07 -5.90
CA ARG A 147 0.80 -17.34 -6.10
C ARG A 147 -0.71 -17.18 -5.98
N ASP A 148 -1.15 -16.41 -4.98
CA ASP A 148 -2.52 -16.42 -4.50
C ASP A 148 -3.40 -15.33 -5.17
N HIS A 149 -2.79 -14.26 -5.72
CA HIS A 149 -3.51 -13.10 -6.25
C HIS A 149 -3.04 -12.65 -7.65
N GLU A 150 -1.74 -12.63 -7.91
CA GLU A 150 -1.20 -12.09 -9.16
C GLU A 150 -1.74 -12.77 -10.45
N PRO A 151 -1.93 -14.11 -10.50
CA PRO A 151 -2.55 -14.79 -11.65
C PRO A 151 -4.04 -14.48 -11.86
N TYR A 152 -4.68 -13.83 -10.89
CA TYR A 152 -6.11 -13.47 -10.89
C TYR A 152 -6.32 -11.94 -10.94
N THR A 153 -5.30 -11.19 -11.33
CA THR A 153 -5.41 -9.76 -11.66
C THR A 153 -6.04 -9.56 -13.04
N PHE A 154 -6.45 -8.33 -13.39
CA PHE A 154 -7.09 -8.06 -14.69
C PHE A 154 -6.19 -8.39 -15.90
N ALA A 155 -4.86 -8.32 -15.76
CA ALA A 155 -3.93 -8.46 -16.88
C ALA A 155 -3.81 -9.90 -17.42
N PRO A 156 -3.66 -10.96 -16.59
CA PRO A 156 -3.82 -12.35 -17.04
C PRO A 156 -5.12 -12.63 -17.80
N TYR A 157 -6.25 -12.05 -17.37
CA TYR A 157 -7.53 -12.21 -18.06
C TYR A 157 -7.54 -11.55 -19.45
N LEU A 158 -7.05 -10.31 -19.56
CA LEU A 158 -6.94 -9.61 -20.86
C LEU A 158 -5.90 -10.26 -21.80
N GLN A 159 -4.74 -10.67 -21.28
CA GLN A 159 -3.72 -11.39 -22.06
C GLN A 159 -4.29 -12.71 -22.61
N LYS A 160 -5.04 -13.46 -21.80
CA LYS A 160 -5.75 -14.68 -22.23
C LYS A 160 -6.84 -14.39 -23.28
N ALA A 161 -7.45 -13.21 -23.25
CA ALA A 161 -8.39 -12.73 -24.27
C ALA A 161 -7.69 -12.19 -25.55
N GLY A 162 -6.35 -12.26 -25.63
CA GLY A 162 -5.58 -11.92 -26.83
C GLY A 162 -5.03 -10.49 -26.87
N TYR A 163 -5.18 -9.70 -25.80
CA TYR A 163 -4.62 -8.34 -25.72
C TYR A 163 -3.09 -8.36 -25.69
N LYS A 164 -2.49 -7.35 -26.32
CA LYS A 164 -1.07 -7.02 -26.12
C LYS A 164 -0.90 -6.16 -24.87
N THR A 165 -0.29 -6.73 -23.84
CA THR A 165 -0.25 -6.18 -22.48
C THR A 165 1.09 -5.53 -22.12
N GLY A 166 1.09 -4.26 -21.72
CA GLY A 166 2.28 -3.51 -21.32
C GLY A 166 2.16 -2.83 -19.94
N TYR A 167 3.21 -2.89 -19.11
CA TYR A 167 3.28 -2.17 -17.84
C TYR A 167 4.55 -1.33 -17.75
N PHE A 168 4.39 -0.06 -17.35
CA PHE A 168 5.44 0.94 -17.31
C PHE A 168 5.39 1.71 -15.98
N GLY A 169 6.46 1.64 -15.18
CA GLY A 169 6.61 2.41 -13.94
C GLY A 169 6.29 1.62 -12.65
N LYS A 170 5.68 2.31 -11.67
CA LYS A 170 5.48 1.81 -10.29
C LYS A 170 4.50 0.63 -10.22
N TYR A 171 4.99 -0.56 -9.86
CA TYR A 171 4.11 -1.70 -9.53
C TYR A 171 3.67 -1.65 -8.05
N LEU A 172 4.36 -2.38 -7.18
CA LEU A 172 4.02 -2.56 -5.77
C LEU A 172 5.28 -2.36 -4.91
N ASN A 173 5.16 -1.75 -3.72
CA ASN A 173 6.28 -1.21 -2.92
C ASN A 173 7.41 -2.18 -2.52
N LYS A 174 7.21 -3.49 -2.70
CA LYS A 174 8.16 -4.56 -2.37
C LYS A 174 8.65 -5.34 -3.58
N TYR A 175 8.19 -5.00 -4.78
CA TYR A 175 8.63 -5.64 -6.01
C TYR A 175 10.16 -5.52 -6.14
N ASN A 176 10.80 -6.67 -6.32
CA ASN A 176 12.25 -6.84 -6.27
C ASN A 176 12.92 -6.74 -7.65
N GLY A 177 12.14 -6.77 -8.73
CA GLY A 177 12.62 -6.69 -10.10
C GLY A 177 13.06 -8.01 -10.76
N THR A 178 13.05 -9.14 -10.04
CA THR A 178 13.70 -10.38 -10.52
C THR A 178 12.84 -11.27 -11.43
N TYR A 179 11.61 -10.85 -11.75
CA TYR A 179 10.65 -11.61 -12.56
C TYR A 179 9.63 -10.65 -13.19
N THR A 180 9.01 -11.06 -14.29
CA THR A 180 7.83 -10.39 -14.86
C THR A 180 6.56 -10.94 -14.19
N PRO A 181 5.72 -10.10 -13.57
CA PRO A 181 4.40 -10.50 -13.09
C PRO A 181 3.52 -11.14 -14.15
N ALA A 182 2.61 -12.01 -13.73
CA ALA A 182 1.67 -12.67 -14.64
C ALA A 182 0.81 -11.65 -15.43
N GLY A 183 0.57 -11.92 -16.72
CA GLY A 183 -0.33 -11.12 -17.56
C GLY A 183 0.33 -10.08 -18.47
N TRP A 184 1.66 -9.91 -18.47
CA TRP A 184 2.34 -8.81 -19.17
C TRP A 184 3.32 -9.29 -20.26
N ASP A 185 3.03 -8.95 -21.52
CA ASP A 185 3.95 -9.16 -22.66
C ASP A 185 5.18 -8.23 -22.60
N LYS A 186 4.98 -6.99 -22.14
CA LYS A 186 6.03 -5.99 -21.96
C LYS A 186 6.02 -5.47 -20.54
N TRP A 187 7.14 -5.65 -19.84
CA TRP A 187 7.30 -5.22 -18.46
C TRP A 187 8.48 -4.27 -18.29
N ILE A 188 8.20 -3.08 -17.75
CA ILE A 188 9.18 -2.06 -17.33
C ILE A 188 8.77 -1.61 -15.92
N GLY A 189 9.06 -2.46 -14.92
CA GLY A 189 8.59 -2.27 -13.54
C GLY A 189 9.63 -1.61 -12.63
N LEU A 190 9.27 -0.52 -11.96
CA LEU A 190 10.11 0.16 -10.96
C LEU A 190 10.35 -0.73 -9.73
N VAL A 191 11.62 -0.89 -9.34
CA VAL A 191 12.02 -1.69 -8.17
C VAL A 191 11.76 -0.91 -6.87
N ARG A 192 11.01 -1.53 -5.95
CA ARG A 192 10.61 -1.00 -4.64
C ARG A 192 9.72 0.25 -4.70
N ASN A 193 10.26 1.44 -4.44
CA ASN A 193 9.50 2.66 -4.15
C ASN A 193 9.68 3.73 -5.22
N SER A 194 8.64 4.53 -5.40
CA SER A 194 8.53 5.71 -6.25
C SER A 194 9.70 6.68 -6.10
N ARG A 195 10.27 7.10 -7.23
CA ARG A 195 11.35 8.09 -7.37
C ARG A 195 11.31 8.67 -8.78
N PHE A 196 11.84 9.88 -8.95
CA PHE A 196 12.09 10.48 -10.26
C PHE A 196 13.50 10.20 -10.80
N TYR A 197 14.46 9.98 -9.90
CA TYR A 197 15.89 9.82 -10.16
C TYR A 197 16.52 8.77 -9.22
N ASN A 198 17.72 8.28 -9.55
CA ASN A 198 18.52 7.34 -8.76
C ASN A 198 17.71 6.08 -8.36
N TYR A 199 17.23 5.34 -9.36
CA TYR A 199 16.37 4.16 -9.19
C TYR A 199 16.86 2.96 -10.01
N THR A 200 16.05 1.90 -10.07
CA THR A 200 16.31 0.69 -10.84
C THR A 200 15.00 0.18 -11.41
N MET A 201 14.99 -0.13 -12.70
CA MET A 201 13.86 -0.70 -13.43
C MET A 201 14.13 -2.17 -13.72
N SER A 202 13.07 -2.96 -13.78
CA SER A 202 13.09 -4.31 -14.31
C SER A 202 12.51 -4.32 -15.72
N TYR A 203 13.38 -4.50 -16.71
CA TYR A 203 13.02 -4.73 -18.10
C TYR A 203 12.84 -6.24 -18.29
N GLY A 204 11.61 -6.74 -18.12
CA GLY A 204 11.28 -8.16 -18.26
C GLY A 204 12.03 -9.11 -17.29
N GLY A 205 12.40 -8.64 -16.09
CA GLY A 205 13.23 -9.38 -15.14
C GLY A 205 14.71 -8.95 -15.11
N GLN A 206 15.18 -8.21 -16.13
CA GLN A 206 16.57 -7.70 -16.19
C GLN A 206 16.67 -6.33 -15.49
N LEU A 207 17.61 -6.19 -14.56
CA LEU A 207 17.75 -4.96 -13.76
C LEU A 207 18.63 -3.92 -14.45
N GLN A 208 18.04 -2.76 -14.79
CA GLN A 208 18.75 -1.59 -15.31
C GLN A 208 18.70 -0.46 -14.27
N LYS A 209 19.85 0.18 -14.01
CA LYS A 209 19.99 1.27 -13.04
C LYS A 209 20.03 2.63 -13.76
N HIS A 210 19.27 3.58 -13.21
CA HIS A 210 19.20 4.96 -13.66
C HIS A 210 19.76 5.92 -12.60
N TYR A 211 20.34 7.03 -13.05
CA TYR A 211 21.03 8.03 -12.22
C TYR A 211 20.19 9.32 -12.11
N ASP A 212 20.81 10.50 -12.23
CA ASP A 212 20.21 11.83 -12.03
C ASP A 212 20.32 12.74 -13.26
N ASN A 213 20.69 12.21 -14.44
CA ASN A 213 20.72 12.99 -15.67
C ASN A 213 19.29 13.16 -16.22
N TYR A 214 18.71 14.36 -16.12
CA TYR A 214 17.34 14.67 -16.57
C TYR A 214 17.01 14.07 -17.95
N TYR A 215 17.85 14.32 -18.96
CA TYR A 215 17.61 13.92 -20.35
C TYR A 215 17.67 12.40 -20.62
N GLN A 216 18.04 11.58 -19.63
CA GLN A 216 18.25 10.14 -19.77
C GLN A 216 17.56 9.30 -18.68
N ASP A 217 17.36 9.87 -17.48
CA ASP A 217 16.96 9.15 -16.28
C ASP A 217 15.63 9.63 -15.68
N TYR A 218 14.99 10.69 -16.16
CA TYR A 218 13.76 11.17 -15.52
C TYR A 218 12.59 10.22 -15.78
N LEU A 219 12.11 9.55 -14.72
CA LEU A 219 11.25 8.37 -14.85
C LEU A 219 9.89 8.65 -15.55
N THR A 220 9.29 9.82 -15.35
CA THR A 220 8.01 10.17 -15.99
C THR A 220 8.15 10.19 -17.52
N ASP A 221 9.23 10.77 -18.03
CA ASP A 221 9.49 10.90 -19.46
C ASP A 221 9.85 9.53 -20.07
N LEU A 222 10.60 8.69 -19.34
CA LEU A 222 10.85 7.29 -19.76
C LEU A 222 9.54 6.48 -19.85
N ILE A 223 8.63 6.60 -18.88
CA ILE A 223 7.31 5.95 -18.93
C ILE A 223 6.51 6.44 -20.14
N ALA A 224 6.51 7.74 -20.44
CA ALA A 224 5.85 8.30 -21.62
C ALA A 224 6.48 7.80 -22.94
N ASN A 225 7.81 7.71 -23.01
CA ASN A 225 8.54 7.29 -24.20
C ASN A 225 8.39 5.79 -24.48
N ASP A 226 8.62 4.93 -23.48
CA ASP A 226 8.59 3.47 -23.62
C ASP A 226 7.17 2.94 -23.92
N SER A 227 6.13 3.55 -23.32
CA SER A 227 4.73 3.16 -23.56
C SER A 227 4.26 3.50 -24.97
N VAL A 228 4.52 4.73 -25.45
CA VAL A 228 4.25 5.14 -26.83
C VAL A 228 5.04 4.30 -27.83
N ALA A 229 6.32 4.03 -27.56
CA ALA A 229 7.14 3.16 -28.42
C ALA A 229 6.60 1.73 -28.47
N TYR A 230 6.10 1.19 -27.35
CA TYR A 230 5.45 -0.12 -27.29
C TYR A 230 4.11 -0.15 -28.05
N PHE A 231 3.28 0.88 -27.91
CA PHE A 231 2.00 0.96 -28.63
C PHE A 231 2.23 1.03 -30.16
N LYS A 232 3.12 1.93 -30.61
CA LYS A 232 3.57 2.03 -32.01
C LYS A 232 4.11 0.71 -32.54
N ARG A 233 4.98 0.04 -31.78
CA ARG A 233 5.55 -1.26 -32.18
C ARG A 233 4.48 -2.35 -32.25
N SER A 234 3.55 -2.39 -31.30
CA SER A 234 2.46 -3.37 -31.28
C SER A 234 1.57 -3.22 -32.51
N LYS A 235 1.07 -2.02 -32.79
CA LYS A 235 0.23 -1.75 -33.97
C LYS A 235 0.95 -1.92 -35.31
N ARG A 236 2.27 -1.67 -35.37
CA ARG A 236 3.08 -1.97 -36.56
C ARG A 236 3.26 -3.48 -36.81
N LEU A 237 3.25 -4.31 -35.76
CA LEU A 237 3.36 -5.77 -35.89
C LEU A 237 2.01 -6.43 -36.14
N ASP A 238 0.94 -5.92 -35.53
CA ASP A 238 -0.42 -6.41 -35.68
C ASP A 238 -1.43 -5.30 -35.38
N ARG A 239 -2.09 -4.78 -36.43
CA ARG A 239 -3.15 -3.75 -36.29
C ARG A 239 -4.44 -4.31 -35.71
N THR A 240 -4.68 -5.61 -35.88
CA THR A 240 -5.93 -6.30 -35.51
C THR A 240 -6.00 -6.66 -34.03
N LYS A 241 -4.86 -6.72 -33.33
CA LYS A 241 -4.84 -6.96 -31.88
C LYS A 241 -5.05 -5.66 -31.08
N PRO A 242 -5.88 -5.71 -30.03
CA PRO A 242 -6.02 -4.58 -29.12
C PRO A 242 -4.83 -4.52 -28.15
N VAL A 243 -4.46 -3.32 -27.73
CA VAL A 243 -3.39 -3.09 -26.75
C VAL A 243 -4.02 -2.71 -25.41
N MET A 244 -3.56 -3.33 -24.32
CA MET A 244 -3.81 -2.85 -22.95
C MET A 244 -2.48 -2.38 -22.35
N MET A 245 -2.37 -1.13 -21.93
CA MET A 245 -1.16 -0.65 -21.24
C MET A 245 -1.43 0.20 -19.99
N VAL A 246 -0.57 0.01 -18.97
CA VAL A 246 -0.61 0.78 -17.72
C VAL A 246 0.62 1.68 -17.63
N LEU A 247 0.38 2.98 -17.52
CA LEU A 247 1.40 4.03 -17.37
C LEU A 247 1.35 4.53 -15.92
N SER A 248 2.15 3.92 -15.06
CA SER A 248 2.10 4.14 -13.62
C SER A 248 3.24 5.04 -13.14
N VAL A 249 3.02 6.36 -13.21
CA VAL A 249 4.02 7.38 -12.89
C VAL A 249 4.31 7.52 -11.38
N PRO A 250 5.49 8.02 -10.98
CA PRO A 250 5.82 8.27 -9.58
C PRO A 250 5.26 9.60 -9.04
N ALA A 251 4.71 10.48 -9.89
CA ALA A 251 4.26 11.80 -9.47
C ALA A 251 2.85 11.77 -8.85
N PRO A 252 2.54 12.64 -7.86
CA PRO A 252 3.42 13.57 -7.14
C PRO A 252 3.98 13.02 -5.79
N HIS A 253 4.42 11.76 -5.73
CA HIS A 253 5.02 11.13 -4.53
C HIS A 253 6.45 11.63 -4.25
N GLY A 254 6.82 11.76 -2.96
CA GLY A 254 8.14 12.23 -2.54
C GLY A 254 9.31 11.22 -2.70
N PRO A 255 10.57 11.68 -2.86
CA PRO A 255 11.01 13.07 -2.92
C PRO A 255 10.53 13.76 -4.19
N GLU A 256 9.98 14.96 -4.03
CA GLU A 256 9.19 15.67 -5.03
C GLU A 256 10.11 16.41 -6.02
N ASP A 257 10.99 15.68 -6.71
CA ASP A 257 12.01 16.21 -7.64
C ASP A 257 11.46 16.37 -9.07
N ALA A 258 10.95 17.57 -9.38
CA ALA A 258 10.38 17.91 -10.68
C ALA A 258 11.43 18.11 -11.79
N ALA A 259 10.98 17.97 -13.04
CA ALA A 259 11.80 18.26 -14.23
C ALA A 259 12.27 19.72 -14.27
N PRO A 260 13.47 20.03 -14.82
CA PRO A 260 14.09 21.36 -14.71
C PRO A 260 13.25 22.52 -15.20
N GLN A 261 12.55 22.37 -16.34
CA GLN A 261 11.70 23.39 -16.94
C GLN A 261 10.55 23.86 -16.05
N TYR A 262 10.15 23.08 -15.03
CA TYR A 262 9.00 23.37 -14.16
C TYR A 262 9.38 23.97 -12.80
N GLN A 263 10.69 24.07 -12.47
CA GLN A 263 11.17 24.52 -11.14
C GLN A 263 10.73 25.93 -10.74
N HIS A 264 10.41 26.80 -11.72
CA HIS A 264 9.96 28.17 -11.49
C HIS A 264 8.44 28.32 -11.32
N MET A 265 7.64 27.29 -11.63
CA MET A 265 6.17 27.38 -11.56
C MET A 265 5.63 27.37 -10.11
N PHE A 266 4.38 27.83 -9.96
CA PHE A 266 3.56 27.74 -8.74
C PHE A 266 4.16 28.38 -7.47
N VAL A 267 4.94 29.46 -7.62
CA VAL A 267 5.63 30.16 -6.50
C VAL A 267 4.68 30.50 -5.35
N ASN A 268 3.50 31.04 -5.67
CA ASN A 268 2.52 31.57 -4.71
C ASN A 268 1.29 30.66 -4.55
N ASN A 269 1.34 29.38 -4.95
CA ASN A 269 0.14 28.53 -4.88
C ASN A 269 -0.17 28.10 -3.43
N THR A 270 -1.38 28.44 -2.96
CA THR A 270 -1.89 28.08 -1.64
C THR A 270 -3.19 27.26 -1.70
N ASP A 271 -3.53 26.61 -2.83
CA ASP A 271 -4.77 25.83 -2.98
C ASP A 271 -4.92 24.70 -1.93
N HIS A 272 -3.78 24.16 -1.46
CA HIS A 272 -3.75 23.16 -0.40
C HIS A 272 -4.21 23.68 0.98
N ARG A 273 -4.39 25.00 1.16
CA ARG A 273 -4.87 25.62 2.41
C ARG A 273 -6.40 25.62 2.49
N THR A 274 -6.99 24.41 2.47
CA THR A 274 -8.43 24.19 2.71
C THR A 274 -8.87 24.73 4.07
N PRO A 275 -10.18 24.90 4.36
CA PRO A 275 -10.66 25.27 5.70
C PRO A 275 -10.17 24.35 6.82
N SER A 276 -9.89 23.07 6.53
CA SER A 276 -9.29 22.10 7.46
C SER A 276 -7.77 22.25 7.66
N TRP A 277 -7.08 23.12 6.92
CA TRP A 277 -5.64 23.37 7.03
C TRP A 277 -5.29 24.07 8.35
N ASN A 278 -4.22 23.62 9.02
CA ASN A 278 -3.73 24.18 10.29
C ASN A 278 -4.71 24.14 11.49
N ILE A 279 -5.89 23.53 11.38
CA ILE A 279 -6.80 23.34 12.52
C ILE A 279 -6.23 22.30 13.49
N ALA A 280 -5.94 22.72 14.72
CA ALA A 280 -5.47 21.88 15.80
C ALA A 280 -5.58 22.63 17.16
N PRO A 281 -5.71 21.93 18.30
CA PRO A 281 -5.91 20.48 18.45
C PRO A 281 -7.35 20.03 18.11
N ASN A 282 -7.52 18.80 17.63
CA ASN A 282 -8.82 18.32 17.11
C ASN A 282 -9.51 17.38 18.11
N VAL A 283 -10.14 17.96 19.14
CA VAL A 283 -10.69 17.23 20.30
C VAL A 283 -11.82 16.25 19.96
N ASP A 284 -12.62 16.54 18.94
CA ASP A 284 -13.77 15.75 18.46
C ASP A 284 -13.35 14.50 17.65
N LYS A 285 -12.12 14.50 17.10
CA LYS A 285 -11.62 13.51 16.14
C LYS A 285 -10.91 12.35 16.84
N GLN A 286 -10.40 11.40 16.07
CA GLN A 286 -9.65 10.25 16.58
C GLN A 286 -8.30 10.66 17.20
N TRP A 287 -7.78 9.84 18.13
CA TRP A 287 -6.67 10.17 19.05
C TRP A 287 -5.40 10.73 18.39
N LEU A 288 -5.11 10.37 17.13
CA LEU A 288 -3.96 10.91 16.37
C LEU A 288 -4.05 12.43 16.17
N LEU A 289 -5.26 12.95 15.92
CA LEU A 289 -5.53 14.36 15.65
C LEU A 289 -5.78 15.18 16.94
N ARG A 290 -6.02 14.50 18.06
CA ARG A 290 -5.98 15.12 19.41
C ARG A 290 -4.55 15.44 19.86
N ARG A 291 -3.55 14.86 19.18
CA ARG A 291 -2.11 15.05 19.42
C ARG A 291 -1.43 15.91 18.34
N THR A 292 -2.17 16.54 17.44
CA THR A 292 -1.63 17.58 16.56
C THR A 292 -1.75 18.95 17.23
N ASP A 293 -0.72 19.76 17.09
CA ASP A 293 -0.67 21.17 17.49
C ASP A 293 -0.77 22.06 16.24
N PRO A 294 -1.15 23.36 16.37
CA PRO A 294 -1.04 24.33 15.29
C PRO A 294 0.36 24.35 14.66
N MET A 295 0.43 24.42 13.33
CA MET A 295 1.69 24.35 12.61
C MET A 295 2.56 25.58 12.89
N THR A 296 3.82 25.34 13.27
CA THR A 296 4.85 26.37 13.42
C THR A 296 5.08 27.12 12.09
N PRO A 297 5.65 28.34 12.09
CA PRO A 297 5.99 29.04 10.86
C PRO A 297 6.88 28.23 9.90
N GLN A 298 7.84 27.47 10.44
CA GLN A 298 8.68 26.55 9.67
C GLN A 298 7.84 25.47 8.96
N TYR A 299 6.85 24.90 9.64
CA TYR A 299 5.96 23.90 9.05
C TYR A 299 5.02 24.50 7.99
N LYS A 300 4.53 25.73 8.16
CA LYS A 300 3.69 26.41 7.16
C LYS A 300 4.47 26.67 5.86
N ILE A 301 5.67 27.23 5.98
CA ILE A 301 6.59 27.42 4.84
C ILE A 301 6.90 26.07 4.16
N PHE A 302 7.06 24.99 4.94
CA PHE A 302 7.25 23.66 4.39
C PHE A 302 6.02 23.14 3.62
N THR A 303 4.79 23.33 4.12
CA THR A 303 3.59 22.88 3.40
C THR A 303 3.40 23.62 2.09
N ASP A 304 3.61 24.94 2.07
CA ASP A 304 3.53 25.75 0.84
C ASP A 304 4.56 25.30 -0.19
N LEU A 305 5.83 25.19 0.22
CA LEU A 305 6.94 24.84 -0.67
C LEU A 305 6.82 23.41 -1.20
N LEU A 306 6.35 22.47 -0.36
CA LEU A 306 6.05 21.12 -0.79
C LEU A 306 4.86 21.06 -1.76
N GLN A 307 3.80 21.85 -1.55
CA GLN A 307 2.69 21.86 -2.51
C GLN A 307 3.16 22.34 -3.88
N ARG A 308 3.89 23.45 -3.92
CA ARG A 308 4.54 23.94 -5.14
C ARG A 308 5.29 22.81 -5.87
N ARG A 309 6.15 22.07 -5.17
CA ARG A 309 6.93 20.97 -5.75
C ARG A 309 6.06 19.79 -6.23
N ARG A 310 5.00 19.42 -5.51
CA ARG A 310 4.01 18.43 -5.97
C ARG A 310 3.40 18.85 -7.31
N LEU A 311 2.91 20.08 -7.40
CA LEU A 311 2.30 20.63 -8.62
C LEU A 311 3.30 20.72 -9.79
N GLN A 312 4.57 21.02 -9.52
CA GLN A 312 5.64 20.98 -10.53
C GLN A 312 5.89 19.56 -11.07
N THR A 313 5.85 18.51 -10.24
CA THR A 313 5.99 17.12 -10.72
C THR A 313 4.80 16.64 -11.56
N LEU A 314 3.61 17.26 -11.42
CA LEU A 314 2.43 16.94 -12.23
C LEU A 314 2.52 17.47 -13.66
N GLN A 315 3.30 18.52 -13.94
CA GLN A 315 3.44 19.08 -15.29
C GLN A 315 3.96 18.03 -16.29
N SER A 316 4.96 17.24 -15.89
CA SER A 316 5.46 16.11 -16.70
C SER A 316 4.45 14.97 -16.88
N VAL A 317 3.40 14.89 -16.05
CA VAL A 317 2.28 13.96 -16.24
C VAL A 317 1.27 14.55 -17.23
N ASP A 318 1.07 15.87 -17.22
CA ASP A 318 0.24 16.59 -18.17
C ASP A 318 0.82 16.49 -19.60
N ASP A 319 2.16 16.60 -19.71
CA ASP A 319 2.92 16.30 -20.94
C ASP A 319 2.72 14.85 -21.42
N LEU A 320 2.74 13.88 -20.50
CA LEU A 320 2.52 12.47 -20.81
C LEU A 320 1.11 12.24 -21.35
N VAL A 321 0.08 12.86 -20.76
CA VAL A 321 -1.31 12.77 -21.22
C VAL A 321 -1.46 13.35 -22.62
N GLU A 322 -0.92 14.55 -22.87
CA GLU A 322 -0.90 15.16 -24.20
C GLU A 322 -0.17 14.27 -25.22
N LYS A 323 1.00 13.73 -24.86
CA LYS A 323 1.79 12.87 -25.73
C LYS A 323 1.05 11.58 -26.10
N VAL A 324 0.42 10.91 -25.12
CA VAL A 324 -0.40 9.72 -25.37
C VAL A 324 -1.58 10.05 -26.29
N TYR A 325 -2.28 11.16 -26.04
CA TYR A 325 -3.41 11.61 -26.86
C TYR A 325 -3.01 11.90 -28.31
N TYR A 326 -1.94 12.69 -28.53
CA TYR A 326 -1.44 12.99 -29.87
C TYR A 326 -0.96 11.74 -30.61
N GLU A 327 -0.26 10.83 -29.93
CA GLU A 327 0.28 9.63 -30.58
C GLU A 327 -0.84 8.62 -30.94
N LEU A 328 -1.91 8.53 -30.16
CA LEU A 328 -3.12 7.79 -30.52
C LEU A 328 -3.89 8.45 -31.69
N THR A 329 -3.89 9.78 -31.75
CA THR A 329 -4.47 10.55 -32.86
C THR A 329 -3.70 10.31 -34.17
N MET A 330 -2.37 10.43 -34.14
CA MET A 330 -1.48 10.24 -35.29
C MET A 330 -1.47 8.80 -35.83
N LEU A 331 -1.89 7.82 -35.03
CA LEU A 331 -2.01 6.41 -35.42
C LEU A 331 -3.42 6.03 -35.92
N ASP A 332 -4.40 6.95 -35.91
CA ASP A 332 -5.81 6.66 -36.18
C ASP A 332 -6.37 5.55 -35.24
N GLU A 333 -5.96 5.59 -33.96
CA GLU A 333 -6.38 4.63 -32.92
C GLU A 333 -7.15 5.28 -31.75
N LEU A 334 -7.19 6.62 -31.66
CA LEU A 334 -7.86 7.37 -30.59
C LEU A 334 -9.34 6.95 -30.42
N ASP A 335 -10.12 7.01 -31.49
CA ASP A 335 -11.56 6.64 -31.50
C ASP A 335 -11.84 5.19 -31.08
N ASN A 336 -10.81 4.32 -31.12
CA ASN A 336 -10.87 2.91 -30.72
C ASN A 336 -10.11 2.64 -29.40
N THR A 337 -9.83 3.66 -28.60
CA THR A 337 -9.04 3.53 -27.37
C THR A 337 -9.75 4.13 -26.17
N TYR A 338 -10.02 3.32 -25.14
CA TYR A 338 -10.34 3.86 -23.83
C TYR A 338 -9.06 4.40 -23.17
N ILE A 339 -9.07 5.66 -22.76
CA ILE A 339 -8.04 6.24 -21.91
C ILE A 339 -8.66 6.49 -20.54
N ILE A 340 -8.02 6.00 -19.48
CA ILE A 340 -8.46 6.12 -18.10
C ILE A 340 -7.33 6.81 -17.32
N TYR A 341 -7.66 7.85 -16.56
CA TYR A 341 -6.71 8.56 -15.70
C TYR A 341 -7.18 8.52 -14.24
N THR A 342 -6.31 8.10 -13.31
CA THR A 342 -6.61 8.03 -11.87
C THR A 342 -5.36 8.07 -10.99
N SER A 343 -5.53 8.07 -9.66
CA SER A 343 -4.48 8.06 -8.64
C SER A 343 -4.63 6.86 -7.70
N ASP A 344 -3.54 6.32 -7.14
CA ASP A 344 -3.66 5.21 -6.17
C ASP A 344 -4.31 5.64 -4.85
N HIS A 345 -4.14 6.89 -4.42
CA HIS A 345 -4.91 7.55 -3.35
C HIS A 345 -4.60 9.06 -3.30
N GLY A 346 -5.34 9.80 -2.48
CA GLY A 346 -5.10 11.22 -2.21
C GLY A 346 -3.91 11.50 -1.28
N TYR A 347 -3.92 12.67 -0.65
CA TYR A 347 -2.83 13.18 0.19
C TYR A 347 -3.29 14.27 1.17
N HIS A 348 -2.58 14.44 2.29
CA HIS A 348 -2.73 15.61 3.16
C HIS A 348 -1.44 16.39 3.39
N LEU A 349 -1.63 17.71 3.49
CA LEU A 349 -0.56 18.71 3.54
C LEU A 349 -1.02 19.89 4.40
N GLY A 350 -0.95 19.72 5.72
CA GLY A 350 -1.37 20.69 6.72
C GLY A 350 -2.79 20.51 7.26
N GLN A 351 -3.64 19.69 6.62
CA GLN A 351 -4.98 19.37 7.12
C GLN A 351 -4.92 18.79 8.55
N PHE A 352 -5.75 19.33 9.44
CA PHE A 352 -5.82 19.01 10.87
C PHE A 352 -4.45 19.06 11.60
N GLY A 353 -3.54 19.93 11.14
CA GLY A 353 -2.18 20.09 11.68
C GLY A 353 -1.18 19.02 11.21
N LEU A 354 -1.52 18.18 10.23
CA LEU A 354 -0.66 17.10 9.76
C LEU A 354 0.31 17.56 8.67
N ILE A 355 1.58 17.73 9.05
CA ILE A 355 2.62 18.37 8.23
C ILE A 355 2.74 17.82 6.80
N LYS A 356 2.82 16.50 6.61
CA LYS A 356 2.51 15.83 5.33
C LYS A 356 2.20 14.36 5.54
N GLY A 357 1.38 13.76 4.67
CA GLY A 357 1.16 12.32 4.71
C GLY A 357 -0.06 11.81 3.95
N LYS A 358 -0.49 10.63 4.40
CA LYS A 358 -1.59 9.82 3.88
C LYS A 358 -2.06 8.84 4.97
N SER A 359 -3.05 8.00 4.66
CA SER A 359 -3.60 6.88 5.45
C SER A 359 -4.75 7.17 6.44
N LEU A 360 -5.50 8.25 6.25
CA LEU A 360 -6.71 8.62 7.00
C LEU A 360 -7.98 8.47 6.15
N ALA A 361 -9.15 8.37 6.78
CA ALA A 361 -10.41 8.09 6.08
C ALA A 361 -11.00 9.28 5.30
N TYR A 362 -10.55 10.51 5.58
CA TYR A 362 -11.07 11.75 5.03
C TYR A 362 -10.90 11.85 3.51
N ASP A 363 -11.83 12.55 2.84
CA ASP A 363 -11.85 12.69 1.38
C ASP A 363 -10.54 13.26 0.80
N PHE A 364 -9.72 14.03 1.55
CA PHE A 364 -8.41 14.47 1.06
C PHE A 364 -7.41 13.32 0.82
N ASP A 365 -7.50 12.25 1.63
CA ASP A 365 -6.66 11.05 1.52
C ASP A 365 -7.31 9.98 0.64
N THR A 366 -8.66 9.94 0.56
CA THR A 366 -9.41 8.85 -0.07
C THR A 366 -10.05 9.20 -1.41
N ARG A 367 -10.42 10.45 -1.68
CA ARG A 367 -11.00 10.89 -2.97
C ARG A 367 -9.89 11.07 -4.00
N VAL A 368 -10.07 10.50 -5.18
CA VAL A 368 -9.07 10.46 -6.26
C VAL A 368 -9.67 10.96 -7.56
N PRO A 369 -8.87 11.52 -8.49
CA PRO A 369 -9.35 11.75 -9.84
C PRO A 369 -9.74 10.42 -10.49
N LEU A 370 -10.83 10.42 -11.26
CA LEU A 370 -11.16 9.36 -12.20
C LEU A 370 -11.81 9.97 -13.43
N ILE A 371 -11.10 9.89 -14.55
CA ILE A 371 -11.50 10.44 -15.85
C ILE A 371 -11.41 9.32 -16.86
N VAL A 372 -12.44 9.16 -17.70
CA VAL A 372 -12.49 8.15 -18.76
C VAL A 372 -12.88 8.80 -20.08
N SER A 373 -12.09 8.63 -21.13
CA SER A 373 -12.46 9.00 -22.50
C SER A 373 -12.34 7.78 -23.42
N GLY A 374 -12.97 7.81 -24.61
CA GLY A 374 -12.89 6.73 -25.60
C GLY A 374 -14.24 6.30 -26.19
N PRO A 375 -14.31 5.09 -26.79
CA PRO A 375 -15.48 4.59 -27.51
C PRO A 375 -16.76 4.65 -26.68
N GLY A 376 -17.81 5.32 -27.19
CA GLY A 376 -19.09 5.39 -26.50
C GLY A 376 -19.05 6.13 -25.15
N VAL A 377 -18.08 7.03 -24.94
CA VAL A 377 -18.12 8.02 -23.86
C VAL A 377 -18.51 9.36 -24.47
N LYS A 378 -19.55 10.00 -23.92
CA LYS A 378 -20.00 11.33 -24.37
C LYS A 378 -19.02 12.40 -23.84
N PRO A 379 -18.55 13.36 -24.68
CA PRO A 379 -17.64 14.41 -24.25
C PRO A 379 -18.20 15.33 -23.17
N GLY A 380 -17.33 15.78 -22.26
CA GLY A 380 -17.61 16.84 -21.28
C GLY A 380 -18.58 16.46 -20.16
N ILE A 381 -18.94 15.17 -20.01
CA ILE A 381 -19.94 14.74 -19.04
C ILE A 381 -19.36 14.58 -17.64
N ARG A 382 -20.22 14.75 -16.65
CA ARG A 382 -19.94 14.43 -15.25
C ARG A 382 -20.80 13.25 -14.81
N ILE A 383 -20.31 12.51 -13.82
CA ILE A 383 -21.03 11.39 -13.20
C ILE A 383 -20.84 11.50 -11.69
N SER A 384 -21.94 11.79 -10.97
CA SER A 384 -21.97 11.89 -9.50
C SER A 384 -22.17 10.55 -8.80
N ASN A 385 -22.50 9.47 -9.53
CA ASN A 385 -22.53 8.12 -8.99
C ASN A 385 -21.18 7.73 -8.37
N LEU A 386 -21.23 7.06 -7.23
CA LEU A 386 -20.06 6.67 -6.46
C LEU A 386 -19.24 5.60 -7.19
N ALA A 387 -17.97 5.89 -7.47
CA ALA A 387 -16.99 4.96 -8.04
C ALA A 387 -15.87 4.62 -7.04
N ALA A 388 -15.22 3.46 -7.19
CA ALA A 388 -14.10 3.07 -6.35
C ALA A 388 -12.94 2.40 -7.12
N ASN A 389 -11.73 2.44 -6.57
CA ASN A 389 -10.55 1.77 -7.14
C ASN A 389 -10.74 0.25 -7.40
N VAL A 390 -11.60 -0.43 -6.64
CA VAL A 390 -11.99 -1.85 -6.86
C VAL A 390 -12.82 -2.06 -8.13
N ASP A 391 -13.45 -1.02 -8.67
CA ASP A 391 -14.22 -1.09 -9.91
C ASP A 391 -13.34 -1.12 -11.17
N LEU A 392 -12.07 -0.72 -11.06
CA LEU A 392 -11.18 -0.63 -12.21
C LEU A 392 -10.94 -1.99 -12.86
N ALA A 393 -10.54 -3.02 -12.09
CA ALA A 393 -10.36 -4.37 -12.62
C ALA A 393 -11.59 -4.90 -13.41
N PRO A 394 -12.83 -4.94 -12.85
CA PRO A 394 -14.00 -5.40 -13.60
C PRO A 394 -14.39 -4.46 -14.75
N THR A 395 -14.15 -3.15 -14.67
CA THR A 395 -14.37 -2.22 -15.79
C THR A 395 -13.43 -2.51 -16.96
N LEU A 396 -12.14 -2.76 -16.69
CA LEU A 396 -11.14 -3.10 -17.71
C LEU A 396 -11.46 -4.42 -18.41
N LEU A 397 -12.06 -5.39 -17.71
CA LEU A 397 -12.53 -6.64 -18.30
C LEU A 397 -13.78 -6.45 -19.19
N ASP A 398 -14.79 -5.70 -18.71
CA ASP A 398 -16.01 -5.40 -19.47
C ASP A 398 -15.73 -4.57 -20.73
N MET A 399 -14.90 -3.51 -20.61
CA MET A 399 -14.33 -2.79 -21.77
C MET A 399 -13.57 -3.73 -22.72
N GLY A 400 -12.92 -4.75 -22.16
CA GLY A 400 -12.16 -5.74 -22.89
C GLY A 400 -12.99 -6.78 -23.65
N GLY A 401 -14.30 -6.87 -23.37
CA GLY A 401 -15.18 -7.95 -23.82
C GLY A 401 -15.02 -9.27 -23.02
N VAL A 402 -14.39 -9.21 -21.85
CA VAL A 402 -14.07 -10.37 -21.00
C VAL A 402 -15.09 -10.48 -19.85
N PRO A 403 -15.71 -11.66 -19.63
CA PRO A 403 -16.60 -11.88 -18.48
C PRO A 403 -15.90 -11.58 -17.15
N VAL A 404 -16.51 -10.71 -16.34
CA VAL A 404 -16.03 -10.36 -14.99
C VAL A 404 -16.17 -11.58 -14.06
N PRO A 405 -15.09 -12.06 -13.40
CA PRO A 405 -15.18 -13.16 -12.45
C PRO A 405 -15.97 -12.80 -11.18
N ASP A 406 -16.85 -13.70 -10.74
CA ASP A 406 -17.69 -13.52 -9.53
C ASP A 406 -16.89 -13.28 -8.23
N HIS A 407 -15.59 -13.61 -8.24
CA HIS A 407 -14.71 -13.37 -7.10
C HIS A 407 -14.40 -11.88 -6.86
N MET A 408 -14.58 -11.02 -7.87
CA MET A 408 -14.30 -9.59 -7.75
C MET A 408 -15.36 -8.89 -6.90
N ASP A 409 -14.93 -8.04 -5.98
CA ASP A 409 -15.80 -7.29 -5.06
C ASP A 409 -16.38 -6.01 -5.72
N GLY A 410 -15.65 -5.45 -6.71
CA GLY A 410 -16.06 -4.27 -7.47
C GLY A 410 -17.12 -4.51 -8.54
N THR A 411 -17.49 -3.45 -9.28
CA THR A 411 -18.48 -3.47 -10.36
C THR A 411 -17.97 -2.68 -11.56
N SER A 412 -18.20 -3.14 -12.79
CA SER A 412 -17.87 -2.36 -13.99
C SER A 412 -18.61 -1.02 -14.01
N LEU A 413 -17.89 0.07 -14.30
CA LEU A 413 -18.42 1.43 -14.50
C LEU A 413 -19.02 1.63 -15.91
N LEU A 414 -18.81 0.69 -16.83
CA LEU A 414 -19.22 0.83 -18.23
C LEU A 414 -20.76 0.98 -18.42
N PRO A 415 -21.64 0.40 -17.59
CA PRO A 415 -23.07 0.70 -17.61
C PRO A 415 -23.40 2.17 -17.27
N LEU A 416 -22.64 2.82 -16.39
CA LEU A 416 -22.81 4.25 -16.11
C LEU A 416 -22.40 5.09 -17.32
N LEU A 417 -21.24 4.80 -17.91
CA LEU A 417 -20.73 5.47 -19.11
C LEU A 417 -21.66 5.33 -20.32
N ARG A 418 -22.32 4.17 -20.48
CA ARG A 418 -23.33 3.95 -21.52
C ARG A 418 -24.62 4.72 -21.22
N ALA A 419 -25.14 4.63 -19.99
CA ALA A 419 -26.37 5.31 -19.61
C ALA A 419 -26.24 6.84 -19.63
N SER A 420 -25.06 7.41 -19.36
CA SER A 420 -24.82 8.86 -19.37
C SER A 420 -24.75 9.50 -20.76
N GLN A 421 -24.81 8.71 -21.84
CA GLN A 421 -25.02 9.24 -23.19
C GLN A 421 -26.39 9.91 -23.32
N ASP A 422 -27.42 9.23 -22.78
CA ASP A 422 -28.83 9.62 -22.78
C ASP A 422 -29.10 10.68 -21.70
N PRO A 423 -29.50 11.92 -22.09
CA PRO A 423 -29.82 12.96 -21.12
C PRO A 423 -30.97 12.61 -20.18
N GLN A 424 -31.95 11.79 -20.61
CA GLN A 424 -33.13 11.44 -19.79
C GLN A 424 -32.77 10.51 -18.62
N ARG A 425 -31.60 9.86 -18.69
CA ARG A 425 -31.06 9.00 -17.63
C ARG A 425 -30.19 9.75 -16.62
N SER A 426 -29.93 11.04 -16.81
CA SER A 426 -29.21 11.88 -15.84
C SER A 426 -30.17 12.83 -15.14
N ASP A 427 -29.99 13.05 -13.83
CA ASP A 427 -30.65 14.15 -13.13
C ASP A 427 -29.78 15.42 -13.05
N HIS A 428 -30.35 16.48 -12.49
CA HIS A 428 -29.74 17.81 -12.34
C HIS A 428 -28.52 17.86 -11.41
N LYS A 429 -28.12 16.74 -10.79
CA LYS A 429 -26.92 16.60 -9.95
C LYS A 429 -25.86 15.69 -10.59
N ASP A 430 -25.95 15.42 -11.89
CA ASP A 430 -25.14 14.46 -12.64
C ASP A 430 -25.28 12.99 -12.14
N PHE A 431 -26.35 12.60 -11.43
CA PHE A 431 -26.59 11.18 -11.12
C PHE A 431 -27.25 10.47 -12.29
N VAL A 432 -26.55 9.44 -12.77
CA VAL A 432 -26.93 8.60 -13.90
C VAL A 432 -27.71 7.38 -13.40
N ARG A 433 -28.78 7.03 -14.12
CA ARG A 433 -29.68 5.89 -13.85
C ARG A 433 -29.46 4.77 -14.88
N PRO A 434 -28.53 3.83 -14.64
CA PRO A 434 -28.35 2.64 -15.47
C PRO A 434 -29.48 1.61 -15.26
N ASP A 435 -29.67 0.70 -16.22
CA ASP A 435 -30.77 -0.28 -16.25
C ASP A 435 -30.75 -1.30 -15.09
N LYS A 436 -29.61 -1.41 -14.39
CA LYS A 436 -29.45 -2.18 -13.16
C LYS A 436 -29.02 -1.25 -12.03
N PRO A 437 -29.69 -1.27 -10.85
CA PRO A 437 -29.41 -0.33 -9.76
C PRO A 437 -27.92 -0.25 -9.39
N TRP A 438 -27.38 0.97 -9.42
CA TRP A 438 -26.03 1.25 -8.93
C TRP A 438 -26.00 1.21 -7.39
N ARG A 439 -24.81 1.02 -6.78
CA ARG A 439 -24.64 1.02 -5.33
C ARG A 439 -24.47 2.45 -4.79
N ASP A 440 -25.04 2.73 -3.62
CA ASP A 440 -24.94 4.06 -2.99
C ASP A 440 -23.73 4.19 -2.04
N SER A 441 -23.09 3.07 -1.67
CA SER A 441 -22.09 3.01 -0.60
C SER A 441 -20.89 2.12 -0.94
N ILE A 442 -19.74 2.40 -0.30
CA ILE A 442 -18.53 1.56 -0.31
C ILE A 442 -17.88 1.43 1.07
N LEU A 443 -17.03 0.41 1.21
CA LEU A 443 -16.08 0.29 2.30
C LEU A 443 -14.81 1.10 2.01
N LEU A 444 -14.46 2.01 2.90
CA LEU A 444 -13.08 2.51 3.05
C LEU A 444 -12.47 1.76 4.24
N GLU A 445 -11.37 1.03 4.05
CA GLU A 445 -10.73 0.31 5.14
C GLU A 445 -9.22 0.51 5.24
N ARG A 446 -8.74 0.45 6.47
CA ARG A 446 -7.33 0.37 6.76
C ARG A 446 -7.15 -0.38 8.07
N GLY A 447 -6.46 -1.51 8.05
CA GLY A 447 -6.16 -2.22 9.29
C GLY A 447 -4.99 -3.17 9.20
N LYS A 448 -4.12 -3.16 10.21
CA LYS A 448 -3.23 -4.30 10.46
C LYS A 448 -4.04 -5.33 11.25
N VAL A 449 -4.71 -6.25 10.54
CA VAL A 449 -5.42 -7.37 11.16
C VAL A 449 -4.47 -8.10 12.12
N SER A 450 -4.86 -8.24 13.38
CA SER A 450 -3.97 -8.81 14.41
C SER A 450 -3.55 -10.22 14.02
N GLU A 451 -2.33 -10.64 14.36
CA GLU A 451 -1.82 -11.95 13.94
C GLU A 451 -2.70 -13.11 14.44
N LYS A 452 -3.34 -12.93 15.61
CA LYS A 452 -4.39 -13.82 16.12
C LYS A 452 -5.60 -13.87 15.18
N MET A 453 -6.13 -12.72 14.77
CA MET A 453 -7.30 -12.66 13.88
C MET A 453 -6.98 -13.11 12.45
N ARG A 454 -5.76 -12.86 11.95
CA ARG A 454 -5.26 -13.42 10.68
C ARG A 454 -5.15 -14.95 10.77
N LYS A 455 -4.66 -15.51 11.88
CA LYS A 455 -4.65 -16.96 12.13
C LYS A 455 -6.05 -17.57 12.30
N ILE A 456 -7.03 -16.79 12.77
CA ILE A 456 -8.44 -17.19 12.84
C ILE A 456 -9.04 -17.22 11.42
N ARG A 457 -9.03 -16.09 10.69
CA ARG A 457 -9.52 -16.01 9.29
C ARG A 457 -8.84 -17.02 8.35
N MET A 458 -7.55 -17.29 8.52
CA MET A 458 -6.85 -18.33 7.75
C MET A 458 -7.29 -19.75 8.12
N ARG A 459 -7.67 -20.03 9.37
CA ARG A 459 -8.26 -21.32 9.77
C ARG A 459 -9.69 -21.46 9.27
N GLU A 460 -10.48 -20.39 9.33
CA GLU A 460 -11.86 -20.35 8.83
C GLU A 460 -11.87 -20.59 7.32
N LYS A 461 -11.13 -19.79 6.54
CA LYS A 461 -11.00 -19.99 5.08
C LYS A 461 -10.46 -21.37 4.71
N HIS A 462 -9.55 -21.94 5.50
CA HIS A 462 -9.08 -23.32 5.33
C HIS A 462 -10.17 -24.36 5.63
N ASN A 463 -10.98 -24.16 6.68
CA ASN A 463 -12.10 -25.04 7.02
C ASN A 463 -13.20 -24.98 5.95
N THR A 464 -13.55 -23.78 5.45
CA THR A 464 -14.53 -23.60 4.36
C THR A 464 -14.06 -24.28 3.07
N LEU A 465 -12.77 -24.10 2.70
CA LEU A 465 -12.17 -24.83 1.57
C LEU A 465 -12.18 -26.35 1.78
N MET A 466 -11.98 -26.84 3.00
CA MET A 466 -12.05 -28.28 3.33
C MET A 466 -13.49 -28.82 3.30
N GLN A 467 -14.50 -28.02 3.62
CA GLN A 467 -15.92 -28.37 3.43
C GLN A 467 -16.29 -28.40 1.94
N GLN A 468 -15.83 -27.42 1.15
CA GLN A 468 -16.12 -27.33 -0.29
C GLN A 468 -15.35 -28.37 -1.15
N ASN A 469 -14.23 -28.93 -0.68
CA ASN A 469 -13.40 -29.90 -1.41
C ASN A 469 -13.30 -31.29 -0.75
N GLN A 470 -14.41 -31.81 -0.19
CA GLN A 470 -14.43 -33.16 0.40
C GLN A 470 -13.89 -34.25 -0.56
N ASN A 471 -14.13 -34.13 -1.87
CA ASN A 471 -13.67 -35.08 -2.88
C ASN A 471 -12.19 -34.93 -3.32
N ASN A 472 -11.40 -34.01 -2.74
CA ASN A 472 -10.00 -33.77 -3.12
C ASN A 472 -8.99 -33.69 -1.96
N LEU A 473 -9.33 -34.28 -0.81
CA LEU A 473 -8.56 -34.26 0.45
C LEU A 473 -7.06 -34.61 0.31
N HIS A 474 -6.68 -35.45 -0.66
CA HIS A 474 -5.29 -35.85 -0.88
C HIS A 474 -4.34 -34.71 -1.32
N ARG A 475 -4.87 -33.62 -1.92
CA ARG A 475 -4.05 -32.57 -2.54
C ARG A 475 -3.30 -31.72 -1.52
N TYR A 476 -3.92 -31.39 -0.38
CA TYR A 476 -3.40 -30.42 0.60
C TYR A 476 -2.73 -31.01 1.85
N LEU A 477 -2.61 -32.34 1.93
CA LEU A 477 -1.89 -33.00 3.03
C LEU A 477 -0.41 -32.58 3.10
N GLN A 478 0.11 -32.43 4.32
CA GLN A 478 1.52 -32.12 4.58
C GLN A 478 2.44 -33.24 4.03
N PRO A 479 3.69 -32.94 3.61
CA PRO A 479 4.60 -33.95 3.03
C PRO A 479 4.78 -35.20 3.91
N LYS A 480 4.89 -35.00 5.23
CA LYS A 480 4.98 -36.09 6.23
C LYS A 480 3.72 -36.96 6.27
N GLN A 481 2.54 -36.39 6.11
CA GLN A 481 1.26 -37.12 6.05
C GLN A 481 1.10 -37.86 4.71
N LYS A 482 1.46 -37.23 3.59
CA LYS A 482 1.50 -37.87 2.26
C LYS A 482 2.43 -39.09 2.25
N LYS A 483 3.59 -39.02 2.94
CA LYS A 483 4.53 -40.14 3.10
C LYS A 483 3.93 -41.29 3.90
N VAL A 484 3.28 -41.02 5.05
CA VAL A 484 2.60 -42.05 5.86
C VAL A 484 1.47 -42.73 5.07
N LEU A 485 0.62 -41.97 4.39
CA LEU A 485 -0.46 -42.54 3.56
C LEU A 485 0.09 -43.38 2.41
N ARG A 486 1.10 -42.91 1.66
CA ARG A 486 1.77 -43.71 0.62
C ARG A 486 2.43 -45.00 1.15
N GLN A 487 2.87 -45.02 2.41
CA GLN A 487 3.42 -46.22 3.04
C GLN A 487 2.32 -47.21 3.47
N CYS A 488 1.24 -46.71 4.09
CA CYS A 488 0.13 -47.53 4.58
C CYS A 488 -0.83 -48.02 3.48
N SER A 489 -0.94 -47.30 2.37
CA SER A 489 -1.76 -47.67 1.19
C SER A 489 -1.04 -48.57 0.19
N ASN A 490 0.16 -49.09 0.51
CA ASN A 490 0.91 -49.98 -0.38
C ASN A 490 0.67 -51.46 0.01
N PRO A 491 -0.12 -52.23 -0.77
CA PRO A 491 -0.47 -53.61 -0.40
C PRO A 491 0.76 -54.52 -0.33
N LYS A 492 1.81 -54.27 -1.13
CA LYS A 492 3.06 -55.06 -1.13
C LYS A 492 3.90 -54.92 0.15
N LYS A 493 3.50 -54.09 1.13
CA LYS A 493 4.26 -53.88 2.38
C LYS A 493 3.63 -54.46 3.65
N MET A 494 2.43 -55.04 3.59
CA MET A 494 1.73 -55.72 4.71
C MET A 494 1.92 -55.07 6.09
N LEU A 495 1.78 -53.74 6.20
CA LEU A 495 1.99 -52.98 7.45
C LEU A 495 0.78 -53.10 8.41
N LEU A 496 0.28 -54.32 8.59
CA LEU A 496 -0.90 -54.64 9.38
C LEU A 496 -0.53 -55.02 10.82
N ARG A 497 -1.54 -55.19 11.66
CA ARG A 497 -1.45 -55.65 13.05
C ARG A 497 -2.22 -56.98 13.15
N PRO A 498 -1.72 -58.03 13.84
CA PRO A 498 -0.46 -58.09 14.60
C PRO A 498 0.80 -58.01 13.72
N CYS A 499 1.90 -57.54 14.31
CA CYS A 499 3.19 -57.42 13.62
C CYS A 499 3.79 -58.81 13.34
N LYS A 500 4.11 -59.09 12.07
CA LYS A 500 4.88 -60.29 11.67
C LYS A 500 6.34 -60.21 12.13
N PRO A 501 7.07 -61.33 12.29
CA PRO A 501 8.51 -61.32 12.49
C PRO A 501 9.23 -60.46 11.44
N ASN A 502 10.30 -59.76 11.85
CA ASN A 502 11.05 -58.78 11.04
C ASN A 502 10.26 -57.56 10.51
N GLN A 503 8.93 -57.49 10.67
CA GLN A 503 8.15 -56.28 10.37
C GLN A 503 8.53 -55.16 11.35
N LYS A 504 9.07 -54.04 10.85
CA LYS A 504 9.54 -52.91 11.67
C LYS A 504 8.45 -51.90 12.04
N TRP A 505 7.35 -51.82 11.29
CA TRP A 505 6.28 -50.83 11.46
C TRP A 505 4.90 -51.41 11.15
N TYR A 506 3.85 -50.85 11.76
CA TYR A 506 2.44 -51.10 11.44
C TYR A 506 1.67 -49.79 11.28
N CYS A 507 0.53 -49.83 10.60
CA CYS A 507 -0.35 -48.69 10.37
C CYS A 507 -1.61 -48.80 11.24
N GLU A 508 -2.03 -47.68 11.82
CA GLU A 508 -3.17 -47.62 12.73
C GLU A 508 -3.97 -46.33 12.48
N LYS A 509 -5.29 -46.34 12.67
CA LYS A 509 -6.12 -45.13 12.56
C LYS A 509 -6.41 -44.58 13.94
N ASP A 510 -6.07 -43.31 14.13
CA ASP A 510 -6.44 -42.48 15.28
C ASP A 510 -7.97 -42.33 15.37
N HIS A 511 -8.52 -42.01 16.55
CA HIS A 511 -9.96 -41.83 16.81
C HIS A 511 -10.62 -40.75 15.92
N LYS A 512 -9.82 -39.93 15.24
CA LYS A 512 -10.26 -38.91 14.26
C LYS A 512 -10.03 -39.36 12.80
N GLY A 513 -10.02 -40.68 12.55
CA GLY A 513 -9.89 -41.32 11.23
C GLY A 513 -8.51 -41.25 10.58
N ARG A 514 -7.51 -40.66 11.24
CA ARG A 514 -6.19 -40.33 10.65
C ARG A 514 -5.22 -41.50 10.76
N THR A 515 -4.72 -41.99 9.62
CA THR A 515 -3.68 -43.03 9.58
C THR A 515 -2.35 -42.52 10.14
N ARG A 516 -1.79 -43.26 11.10
CA ARG A 516 -0.46 -43.07 11.70
C ARG A 516 0.40 -44.31 11.44
N LEU A 517 1.73 -44.16 11.55
CA LEU A 517 2.71 -45.25 11.43
C LEU A 517 3.41 -45.47 12.78
N HIS A 518 3.32 -46.70 13.31
CA HIS A 518 3.76 -47.08 14.65
C HIS A 518 4.85 -48.16 14.56
N LYS A 519 5.85 -48.15 15.45
CA LYS A 519 6.98 -49.10 15.40
C LYS A 519 6.58 -50.42 16.05
N CYS A 520 6.81 -51.54 15.36
CA CYS A 520 6.68 -52.86 15.97
C CYS A 520 7.78 -53.07 17.01
N ARG A 521 7.44 -53.67 18.17
CA ARG A 521 8.39 -54.11 19.19
C ARG A 521 8.41 -55.63 19.22
N HIS A 522 9.49 -56.22 18.68
CA HIS A 522 9.76 -57.66 18.79
C HIS A 522 10.72 -57.90 19.95
N SER A 523 10.37 -58.80 20.85
CA SER A 523 11.16 -59.12 22.04
C SER A 523 12.14 -60.25 21.75
N ASN A 524 13.28 -59.93 21.12
CA ASN A 524 14.37 -60.90 20.93
C ASN A 524 14.96 -61.26 22.30
N ARG A 525 14.47 -62.35 22.89
CA ARG A 525 14.97 -62.93 24.14
C ARG A 525 15.20 -64.43 24.01
N GLU A 526 15.87 -64.81 22.94
CA GLU A 526 16.38 -66.17 22.76
C GLU A 526 17.84 -66.23 23.24
N ARG A 527 18.07 -67.01 24.29
CA ARG A 527 19.38 -67.57 24.59
C ARG A 527 19.54 -68.80 23.69
N ASN A 528 20.64 -68.91 22.95
CA ASN A 528 21.14 -70.24 22.60
C ASN A 528 22.15 -70.66 23.67
N TYR A 529 21.75 -71.64 24.48
CA TYR A 529 22.68 -72.48 25.22
C TYR A 529 23.27 -73.51 24.25
N ASN A 530 24.59 -73.68 24.27
CA ASN A 530 25.31 -74.95 24.13
C ASN A 530 26.82 -74.64 24.24
N ALA A 531 27.63 -75.37 25.01
CA ALA A 531 27.36 -76.56 25.83
C ALA A 531 28.14 -76.51 27.18
N ASN A 532 27.80 -77.44 28.08
CA ASN A 532 28.60 -78.13 29.12
C ASN A 532 29.81 -77.39 29.75
N THR A 533 30.03 -77.32 31.07
CA THR A 533 29.76 -78.25 32.21
C THR A 533 29.75 -77.38 33.49
N VAL A 534 28.86 -77.43 34.49
CA VAL A 534 28.19 -78.50 35.27
C VAL A 534 29.08 -79.13 36.37
N LEU A 535 29.20 -78.43 37.51
CA LEU A 535 29.45 -78.97 38.87
C LEU A 535 30.91 -79.48 39.15
N TYR A 536 31.40 -79.59 40.39
CA TYR A 536 30.87 -79.24 41.73
C TYR A 536 32.02 -78.87 42.70
N GLN A 537 31.72 -78.09 43.74
CA GLN A 537 32.33 -78.03 45.09
C GLN A 537 33.85 -77.75 45.31
N ASN A 538 34.08 -76.95 46.36
CA ASN A 538 35.19 -76.84 47.32
C ASN A 538 36.39 -77.81 47.13
N ASP A 539 37.65 -77.36 47.26
CA ASP A 539 38.15 -76.76 48.51
C ASP A 539 39.32 -75.75 48.38
N GLN A 540 39.73 -75.18 49.53
CA GLN A 540 40.97 -74.39 49.77
C GLN A 540 42.25 -75.30 49.71
N PRO A 541 43.51 -74.79 49.70
CA PRO A 541 43.99 -73.47 50.15
C PRO A 541 45.12 -72.81 49.29
N GLN A 542 45.76 -71.78 49.88
CA GLN A 542 47.03 -71.10 49.52
C GLN A 542 46.99 -70.12 48.32
N THR A 543 47.33 -68.82 48.36
CA THR A 543 48.14 -67.88 49.20
C THR A 543 49.50 -67.47 48.62
N CYS A 544 49.53 -66.30 47.96
CA CYS A 544 50.55 -65.23 48.07
C CYS A 544 49.84 -63.94 47.58
N MET A 545 49.70 -62.83 48.32
CA MET A 545 50.70 -61.95 48.99
C MET A 545 51.60 -61.24 47.96
N CYS A 546 51.81 -59.91 47.98
CA CYS A 546 51.47 -58.85 48.96
C CYS A 546 50.37 -57.89 48.43
N ARG A 547 49.56 -57.12 49.19
CA ARG A 547 49.71 -56.33 50.44
C ARG A 547 50.63 -55.11 50.31
N ASP A 548 50.31 -53.92 50.82
CA ASP A 548 49.11 -53.35 51.49
C ASP A 548 49.04 -51.83 51.11
N GLY A 549 47.92 -51.12 51.21
CA GLY A 549 46.54 -51.56 51.44
C GLY A 549 45.61 -50.47 52.02
N ARG A 550 44.31 -50.63 51.74
CA ARG A 550 43.13 -50.11 52.50
C ARG A 550 42.86 -48.59 52.43
N LYS A 551 41.65 -48.10 52.78
CA LYS A 551 40.22 -48.52 52.67
C LYS A 551 39.41 -47.28 53.08
N GLY A 552 38.24 -47.00 52.47
CA GLY A 552 37.38 -45.91 52.95
C GLY A 552 36.02 -45.84 52.27
N LEU A 553 34.94 -45.87 53.06
CA LEU A 553 33.56 -45.68 52.61
C LEU A 553 33.06 -44.27 52.95
N ARG A 554 32.04 -43.84 52.21
CA ARG A 554 30.85 -43.06 52.67
C ARG A 554 30.93 -41.54 52.91
N ILE A 555 29.85 -40.92 52.39
CA ILE A 555 29.01 -39.85 52.98
C ILE A 555 29.36 -38.37 52.69
N TYR A 556 28.25 -37.62 52.53
CA TYR A 556 28.06 -36.17 52.39
C TYR A 556 29.06 -35.26 53.14
N SER A 557 29.39 -34.10 52.57
CA SER A 557 28.84 -32.78 52.97
C SER A 557 29.74 -31.58 52.62
N SER A 558 29.03 -30.47 52.33
CA SER A 558 29.35 -29.03 52.40
C SER A 558 30.68 -28.48 52.99
N SER A 559 31.01 -27.27 52.48
CA SER A 559 31.66 -26.12 53.17
C SER A 559 33.19 -25.97 53.13
N SER A 560 33.62 -24.71 52.86
CA SER A 560 34.67 -23.92 53.56
C SER A 560 36.05 -24.53 53.91
N ALA A 561 37.21 -23.87 53.73
CA ALA A 561 37.52 -22.53 53.20
C ALA A 561 39.02 -22.40 52.79
N HIS A 562 39.59 -21.18 52.89
CA HIS A 562 40.96 -20.69 52.66
C HIS A 562 42.14 -21.64 53.04
N THR A 563 43.40 -21.49 52.58
CA THR A 563 44.20 -20.25 52.33
C THR A 563 45.49 -20.52 51.48
N SER A 564 46.20 -19.45 51.04
CA SER A 564 47.69 -19.26 50.85
C SER A 564 48.68 -20.45 50.70
N LEU A 565 49.81 -20.44 49.96
CA LEU A 565 50.61 -19.48 49.11
C LEU A 565 51.63 -20.37 48.29
N SER A 566 52.71 -20.00 47.56
CA SER A 566 53.33 -18.76 47.00
C SER A 566 54.42 -19.11 45.94
N GLY A 567 54.41 -18.49 44.74
CA GLY A 567 55.57 -18.41 43.81
C GLY A 567 55.94 -19.70 43.03
N VAL A 568 56.73 -19.67 41.94
CA VAL A 568 57.33 -18.55 41.16
C VAL A 568 57.21 -18.79 39.63
N THR A 569 57.07 -17.69 38.90
CA THR A 569 56.89 -17.44 37.45
C THR A 569 57.32 -18.45 36.35
N SER A 570 56.50 -18.51 35.30
CA SER A 570 56.97 -18.44 33.89
C SER A 570 56.06 -17.50 33.06
N SER A 571 56.40 -17.17 31.80
CA SER A 571 55.92 -15.94 31.13
C SER A 571 54.74 -16.09 30.14
N ILE A 572 53.90 -15.05 30.01
CA ILE A 572 52.69 -15.05 29.14
C ILE A 572 52.65 -13.81 28.20
N PRO A 573 52.34 -13.95 26.89
CA PRO A 573 52.45 -12.86 25.92
C PRO A 573 51.60 -11.59 26.16
N ARG A 574 52.23 -10.43 25.92
CA ARG A 574 51.71 -9.07 26.21
C ARG A 574 50.35 -8.70 25.58
N ARG A 575 49.85 -9.42 24.56
CA ARG A 575 48.54 -9.14 23.92
C ARG A 575 47.32 -9.47 24.82
N ARG A 576 47.37 -10.52 25.65
CA ARG A 576 46.22 -10.89 26.53
C ARG A 576 45.99 -9.86 27.66
N ARG A 577 47.06 -9.24 28.19
CA ARG A 577 47.00 -8.27 29.32
C ARG A 577 46.21 -6.99 28.97
N ARG A 578 46.37 -6.44 27.75
CA ARG A 578 45.64 -5.22 27.30
C ARG A 578 44.12 -5.43 27.12
N ARG A 579 43.65 -6.64 26.78
CA ARG A 579 42.19 -6.94 26.73
C ARG A 579 41.59 -7.01 28.14
N ARG A 580 42.24 -7.73 29.08
CA ARG A 580 41.76 -7.83 30.48
C ARG A 580 41.71 -6.48 31.19
N LEU A 581 42.73 -5.62 31.04
CA LEU A 581 42.74 -4.27 31.62
C LEU A 581 41.54 -3.43 31.14
N ARG A 582 41.26 -3.40 29.83
CA ARG A 582 40.09 -2.68 29.29
C ARG A 582 38.73 -3.23 29.73
N GLN A 583 38.65 -4.50 30.15
CA GLN A 583 37.44 -5.06 30.76
C GLN A 583 37.33 -4.67 32.24
N GLN A 584 38.44 -4.64 32.99
CA GLN A 584 38.50 -4.15 34.37
C GLN A 584 38.17 -2.65 34.49
N GLU A 585 38.70 -1.81 33.60
CA GLU A 585 38.35 -0.38 33.54
C GLU A 585 36.85 -0.18 33.29
N LYS A 586 36.26 -0.95 32.37
CA LYS A 586 34.81 -0.91 32.11
C LYS A 586 33.97 -1.37 33.30
N ARG A 587 34.40 -2.37 34.07
CA ARG A 587 33.74 -2.74 35.34
C ARG A 587 33.80 -1.60 36.35
N LYS A 588 35.00 -1.08 36.65
CA LYS A 588 35.19 0.03 37.61
C LYS A 588 34.42 1.30 37.22
N ALA A 589 34.29 1.59 35.92
CA ALA A 589 33.48 2.70 35.42
C ALA A 589 31.96 2.48 35.65
N ARG A 590 31.45 1.25 35.43
CA ARG A 590 30.04 0.90 35.66
C ARG A 590 29.70 0.88 37.16
N GLU A 591 30.61 0.36 37.99
CA GLU A 591 30.52 0.36 39.46
C GLU A 591 30.49 1.79 40.05
N ARG A 592 31.29 2.73 39.50
CA ARG A 592 31.22 4.16 39.88
C ARG A 592 29.88 4.80 39.53
N LEU A 593 29.33 4.51 38.35
CA LEU A 593 28.02 5.05 37.93
C LEU A 593 26.87 4.61 38.86
N VAL A 594 26.91 3.37 39.35
CA VAL A 594 25.92 2.83 40.29
C VAL A 594 26.04 3.47 41.68
N ARG A 595 27.27 3.67 42.18
CA ARG A 595 27.48 4.42 43.44
C ARG A 595 26.98 5.87 43.34
N GLN A 596 27.23 6.54 42.21
CA GLN A 596 26.78 7.91 41.99
C GLN A 596 25.24 8.04 41.95
N ARG A 597 24.52 7.04 41.41
CA ARG A 597 23.05 6.98 41.50
C ARG A 597 22.52 6.71 42.91
N ARG A 598 23.18 5.87 43.72
CA ARG A 598 22.77 5.66 45.13
C ARG A 598 22.89 6.94 45.97
N SER A 599 23.92 7.76 45.73
CA SER A 599 24.09 9.05 46.42
C SER A 599 22.93 10.03 46.19
N VAL A 600 22.25 9.98 45.04
CA VAL A 600 21.14 10.89 44.74
C VAL A 600 19.85 10.49 45.47
N MET A 601 19.56 9.19 45.59
CA MET A 601 18.38 8.72 46.36
C MET A 601 18.47 8.92 47.88
N GLN A 602 19.65 9.25 48.43
CA GLN A 602 19.78 9.63 49.84
C GLN A 602 19.69 11.15 50.07
N GLY A 603 19.65 11.96 49.00
CA GLY A 603 19.49 13.42 49.08
C GLY A 603 18.04 13.91 49.18
N THR A 604 17.07 13.08 48.77
CA THR A 604 15.64 13.46 48.65
C THR A 604 14.76 12.97 49.81
N LEU A 605 15.36 12.51 50.92
CA LEU A 605 14.69 12.13 52.17
C LEU A 605 15.06 13.08 53.33
N ARG A 606 15.18 14.38 53.04
CA ARG A 606 15.44 15.46 54.00
C ARG A 606 14.66 16.75 53.69
N ILE A 607 13.33 16.60 53.66
CA ILE A 607 12.31 17.64 53.92
C ILE A 607 11.09 16.86 54.47
N SER A 608 10.22 17.52 55.22
CA SER A 608 9.11 16.91 55.99
C SER A 608 9.59 15.98 57.12
N ARG A 609 10.05 16.60 58.22
CA ARG A 609 10.18 15.95 59.53
C ARG A 609 9.30 16.73 60.52
N GLY A 610 8.20 16.14 60.95
CA GLY A 610 7.24 16.74 61.87
C GLY A 610 6.17 15.72 62.25
N TYR A 611 5.82 15.69 63.54
CA TYR A 611 4.97 14.72 64.22
C TYR A 611 5.55 13.29 64.35
N GLU A 612 5.36 12.74 65.54
CA GLU A 612 5.83 11.45 66.01
C GLU A 612 4.62 10.51 66.14
N ALA A 613 4.82 9.21 65.87
CA ALA A 613 3.84 8.16 66.12
C ALA A 613 4.56 6.83 66.36
N ASP A 614 3.92 5.95 67.13
CA ASP A 614 4.54 4.79 67.79
C ASP A 614 4.80 3.60 66.82
N PRO A 615 5.84 2.77 67.02
CA PRO A 615 6.28 1.79 66.02
C PRO A 615 5.57 0.43 66.18
N LEU A 616 4.23 0.38 66.06
CA LEU A 616 3.47 -0.87 66.24
C LEU A 616 2.28 -1.13 65.28
N ASP A 617 2.25 -0.55 64.06
CA ASP A 617 1.17 -0.83 63.09
C ASP A 617 1.62 -1.01 61.61
N GLN A 618 2.88 -1.38 61.36
CA GLN A 618 3.38 -1.62 60.00
C GLN A 618 3.10 -3.03 59.44
N ALA A 619 2.39 -3.89 60.17
CA ALA A 619 1.97 -5.20 59.70
C ALA A 619 0.59 -5.20 59.01
N THR A 620 -0.27 -4.22 59.33
CA THR A 620 -1.72 -4.30 59.12
C THR A 620 -2.21 -3.57 57.86
N ALA A 621 -1.37 -2.73 57.25
CA ALA A 621 -1.73 -1.89 56.10
C ALA A 621 -1.86 -2.64 54.75
N LEU A 622 -1.54 -3.95 54.70
CA LEU A 622 -1.43 -4.69 53.42
C LEU A 622 -2.71 -5.43 52.99
N GLU A 623 -3.72 -5.59 53.86
CA GLU A 623 -4.93 -6.40 53.55
C GLU A 623 -6.24 -5.61 53.37
N LEU A 624 -6.29 -4.32 53.74
CA LEU A 624 -7.54 -3.55 53.78
C LEU A 624 -7.65 -2.45 52.70
N PHE A 625 -7.47 -2.84 51.43
CA PHE A 625 -8.22 -2.20 50.35
C PHE A 625 -9.33 -3.15 49.87
N THR A 626 -10.48 -3.04 50.53
CA THR A 626 -11.69 -3.83 50.24
C THR A 626 -12.07 -3.71 48.78
N ARG A 627 -12.18 -4.84 48.09
CA ARG A 627 -12.40 -4.92 46.65
C ARG A 627 -13.86 -4.59 46.28
N ARG A 628 -14.22 -3.31 46.32
CA ARG A 628 -15.52 -2.76 45.87
C ARG A 628 -15.80 -2.98 44.37
N CYS A 629 -14.85 -3.56 43.64
CA CYS A 629 -15.01 -4.11 42.29
C CYS A 629 -14.33 -5.48 42.18
N ARG A 630 -15.00 -6.44 41.53
CA ARG A 630 -14.51 -7.80 41.24
C ARG A 630 -14.72 -8.17 39.76
N ILE A 631 -13.75 -8.88 39.18
CA ILE A 631 -13.86 -9.44 37.82
C ILE A 631 -14.47 -10.84 37.94
N LEU A 632 -15.60 -11.06 37.26
CA LEU A 632 -16.29 -12.35 37.22
C LEU A 632 -15.65 -13.30 36.17
N ALA A 633 -15.90 -14.60 36.27
CA ALA A 633 -15.28 -15.62 35.40
C ALA A 633 -15.58 -15.43 33.90
N ASN A 634 -16.71 -14.79 33.56
CA ASN A 634 -17.09 -14.38 32.20
C ASN A 634 -16.34 -13.11 31.70
N LYS A 635 -15.48 -12.51 32.53
CA LYS A 635 -14.73 -11.24 32.32
C LYS A 635 -15.56 -9.95 32.38
N THR A 636 -16.81 -10.01 32.84
CA THR A 636 -17.54 -8.80 33.23
C THR A 636 -17.05 -8.31 34.60
N VAL A 637 -17.18 -7.01 34.85
CA VAL A 637 -16.84 -6.40 36.15
C VAL A 637 -18.13 -6.17 36.93
N SER A 638 -18.13 -6.56 38.21
CA SER A 638 -19.21 -6.34 39.17
C SER A 638 -18.65 -5.46 40.29
N CYS A 639 -19.29 -4.33 40.57
CA CYS A 639 -18.90 -3.40 41.63
C CYS A 639 -20.09 -3.10 42.55
N ASP A 640 -19.79 -2.61 43.76
CA ASP A 640 -20.79 -2.19 44.73
C ASP A 640 -21.57 -0.97 44.21
N GLN A 641 -22.90 -0.95 44.37
CA GLN A 641 -23.74 0.10 43.78
C GLN A 641 -23.48 1.50 44.38
N ASP A 642 -23.08 1.58 45.65
CA ASP A 642 -22.78 2.84 46.32
C ASP A 642 -21.58 3.58 45.71
N LEU A 643 -20.67 2.86 45.02
CA LEU A 643 -19.58 3.47 44.26
C LEU A 643 -20.06 4.34 43.08
N TYR A 644 -21.31 4.19 42.66
CA TYR A 644 -21.93 4.99 41.59
C TYR A 644 -22.93 6.04 42.12
N ARG A 645 -23.12 6.14 43.45
CA ARG A 645 -24.02 7.13 44.08
C ARG A 645 -23.33 8.46 44.39
N ASP A 646 -22.00 8.44 44.54
CA ASP A 646 -21.18 9.59 44.92
C ASP A 646 -19.99 9.73 43.95
N TYR A 647 -19.94 10.84 43.23
CA TYR A 647 -18.91 11.13 42.24
C TYR A 647 -17.51 11.26 42.86
N GLN A 648 -17.38 11.84 44.06
CA GLN A 648 -16.07 12.02 44.70
C GLN A 648 -15.49 10.69 45.20
N GLN A 649 -16.35 9.79 45.69
CA GLN A 649 -15.94 8.41 46.01
C GLN A 649 -15.58 7.60 44.76
N TRP A 650 -16.27 7.82 43.64
CA TRP A 650 -15.92 7.19 42.37
C TRP A 650 -14.54 7.66 41.88
N GLU A 651 -14.33 8.97 41.82
CA GLU A 651 -13.10 9.62 41.35
C GLU A 651 -11.89 9.20 42.20
N SER A 652 -11.99 9.29 43.53
CA SER A 652 -10.93 8.86 44.45
C SER A 652 -10.60 7.36 44.36
N TYR A 653 -11.58 6.51 44.02
CA TYR A 653 -11.36 5.08 43.82
C TYR A 653 -10.68 4.78 42.47
N VAL A 654 -10.99 5.55 41.43
CA VAL A 654 -10.33 5.46 40.11
C VAL A 654 -8.86 5.89 40.20
N ASP A 655 -8.57 7.05 40.81
CA ASP A 655 -7.20 7.55 40.98
C ASP A 655 -6.31 6.53 41.71
N ARG A 656 -6.80 5.97 42.83
CA ARG A 656 -6.05 4.98 43.61
C ARG A 656 -5.83 3.67 42.83
N LEU A 657 -6.78 3.26 41.98
CA LEU A 657 -6.58 2.11 41.08
C LEU A 657 -5.48 2.39 40.04
N ASP A 658 -5.43 3.60 39.46
CA ASP A 658 -4.39 3.95 38.48
C ASP A 658 -3.00 4.10 39.13
N GLU A 659 -2.90 4.54 40.39
CA GLU A 659 -1.65 4.47 41.16
C GLU A 659 -1.18 3.02 41.39
N MET A 660 -2.07 2.12 41.80
CA MET A 660 -1.75 0.69 41.95
C MET A 660 -1.32 0.05 40.62
N ILE A 661 -2.00 0.39 39.51
CA ILE A 661 -1.63 -0.08 38.16
C ILE A 661 -0.23 0.41 37.76
N LYS A 662 0.11 1.66 38.09
CA LYS A 662 1.42 2.28 37.84
C LYS A 662 2.53 1.61 38.66
N GLU A 663 2.27 1.23 39.91
CA GLU A 663 3.21 0.47 40.74
C GLU A 663 3.40 -0.97 40.25
N TYR A 664 2.34 -1.73 39.99
CA TYR A 664 2.46 -3.11 39.49
C TYR A 664 3.16 -3.18 38.13
N ARG A 665 3.00 -2.18 37.26
CA ARG A 665 3.76 -2.09 35.99
C ARG A 665 5.27 -1.95 36.24
N LYS A 666 5.67 -1.11 37.20
CA LYS A 666 7.08 -0.93 37.58
C LYS A 666 7.67 -2.24 38.12
N ILE A 667 6.95 -2.94 38.99
CA ILE A 667 7.37 -4.26 39.52
C ILE A 667 7.52 -5.29 38.38
N LEU A 668 6.60 -5.29 37.40
CA LEU A 668 6.69 -6.17 36.23
C LEU A 668 7.91 -5.87 35.34
N ASP A 669 8.27 -4.60 35.15
CA ASP A 669 9.47 -4.24 34.39
C ASP A 669 10.76 -4.51 35.17
N ASP A 670 10.81 -4.26 36.48
CA ASP A 670 11.94 -4.66 37.34
C ASP A 670 12.16 -6.20 37.32
N LEU A 671 11.09 -6.99 37.28
CA LEU A 671 11.14 -8.45 37.10
C LEU A 671 11.59 -8.88 35.69
N ARG A 672 11.27 -8.11 34.65
CA ARG A 672 11.74 -8.35 33.27
C ARG A 672 13.23 -8.06 33.13
N ASP A 673 13.70 -6.93 33.65
CA ASP A 673 15.13 -6.57 33.69
C ASP A 673 15.92 -7.61 34.50
N THR A 674 15.37 -8.09 35.62
CA THR A 674 15.96 -9.18 36.41
C THR A 674 16.03 -10.49 35.62
N ARG A 675 14.98 -10.84 34.87
CA ARG A 675 14.96 -12.03 34.00
C ARG A 675 15.96 -11.92 32.84
N GLU A 676 16.09 -10.75 32.24
CA GLU A 676 17.07 -10.49 31.17
C GLU A 676 18.50 -10.58 31.71
N TYR A 677 18.76 -10.01 32.89
CA TYR A 677 20.04 -10.16 33.62
C TYR A 677 20.38 -11.62 33.94
N LEU A 678 19.39 -12.43 34.34
CA LEU A 678 19.60 -13.86 34.62
C LEU A 678 19.84 -14.70 33.35
N LEU A 679 19.30 -14.29 32.19
CA LEU A 679 19.60 -14.90 30.89
C LEU A 679 21.02 -14.55 30.42
N ASP A 680 21.40 -13.27 30.53
CA ASP A 680 22.74 -12.75 30.20
C ASP A 680 23.87 -13.37 31.06
N ASN A 681 23.55 -13.82 32.28
CA ASN A 681 24.51 -14.40 33.23
C ASN A 681 24.25 -15.89 33.49
N LYS A 682 23.59 -16.61 32.58
CA LYS A 682 23.34 -18.06 32.70
C LYS A 682 24.67 -18.82 32.91
N PRO A 683 24.83 -19.59 34.01
CA PRO A 683 26.04 -20.39 34.22
C PRO A 683 26.23 -21.48 33.16
N SER A 684 27.49 -21.73 32.80
CA SER A 684 27.89 -22.91 32.02
C SER A 684 28.44 -23.99 32.93
N MET A 685 27.96 -25.22 32.78
CA MET A 685 28.50 -26.45 33.34
C MET A 685 28.22 -27.60 32.35
N TYR A 686 29.29 -28.19 31.84
CA TYR A 686 29.36 -29.33 30.92
C TYR A 686 28.81 -29.14 29.48
N GLU A 687 29.70 -29.37 28.53
CA GLU A 687 29.48 -29.47 27.08
C GLU A 687 29.52 -30.96 26.66
N ASP A 688 29.44 -31.22 25.34
CA ASP A 688 29.57 -32.52 24.65
C ASP A 688 28.42 -33.54 24.91
N LEU A 689 27.60 -33.94 23.92
CA LEU A 689 27.97 -34.34 22.56
C LEU A 689 26.89 -34.01 21.50
N ASP A 690 27.38 -33.76 20.29
CA ASP A 690 26.80 -33.95 18.94
C ASP A 690 25.30 -33.71 18.68
N ASP A 691 25.01 -32.72 17.82
CA ASP A 691 24.21 -32.97 16.61
C ASP A 691 24.61 -32.00 15.46
N LEU A 692 24.34 -32.40 14.21
CA LEU A 692 24.89 -31.77 12.99
C LEU A 692 23.90 -30.83 12.27
N ASP A 693 24.43 -30.10 11.28
CA ASP A 693 23.75 -29.38 10.17
C ASP A 693 22.59 -28.42 10.50
N ASP A 694 22.85 -27.12 10.39
CA ASP A 694 22.67 -26.39 9.10
C ASP A 694 22.64 -24.87 9.34
N ASN A 695 23.55 -24.14 8.71
CA ASN A 695 23.45 -22.70 8.41
C ASN A 695 24.43 -22.39 7.27
N GLY A 696 24.09 -22.76 6.05
CA GLY A 696 24.73 -22.16 4.87
C GLY A 696 24.27 -20.71 4.70
N ASP A 697 25.22 -19.76 4.70
CA ASP A 697 24.98 -18.37 4.29
C ASP A 697 26.27 -17.80 3.65
N ASP A 698 26.16 -17.45 2.37
CA ASP A 698 27.06 -16.67 1.50
C ASP A 698 28.56 -16.51 1.86
N LEU A 699 29.42 -17.19 1.10
CA LEU A 699 30.75 -16.68 0.75
C LEU A 699 31.01 -16.76 -0.76
N ASP A 700 30.67 -15.68 -1.47
CA ASP A 700 31.13 -15.43 -2.84
C ASP A 700 32.64 -15.13 -2.82
N THR A 701 33.46 -16.17 -3.02
CA THR A 701 34.88 -16.03 -3.35
C THR A 701 35.08 -16.19 -4.84
N THR A 702 35.16 -15.07 -5.55
CA THR A 702 35.85 -15.04 -6.85
C THR A 702 37.30 -15.48 -6.64
N LEU A 703 37.79 -16.38 -7.49
CA LEU A 703 39.17 -16.84 -7.48
C LEU A 703 40.14 -15.71 -7.85
N ASP A 704 41.33 -15.72 -7.25
CA ASP A 704 42.60 -15.46 -7.96
C ASP A 704 43.81 -15.68 -7.02
N GLY A 705 44.93 -16.16 -7.58
CA GLY A 705 46.25 -16.11 -6.96
C GLY A 705 46.56 -17.19 -5.91
N ILE A 706 46.95 -18.37 -6.39
CA ILE A 706 47.90 -19.22 -5.64
C ILE A 706 49.26 -18.52 -5.72
N ASP A 707 49.93 -18.36 -4.58
CA ASP A 707 51.37 -18.61 -4.53
C ASP A 707 51.82 -18.95 -3.11
N SER A 708 52.71 -19.93 -3.04
CA SER A 708 53.34 -20.43 -1.82
C SER A 708 54.77 -19.95 -1.76
N GLU A 709 55.23 -19.47 -0.60
CA GLU A 709 56.65 -19.52 -0.27
C GLU A 709 56.85 -19.54 1.24
N GLU A 710 57.38 -20.67 1.72
CA GLU A 710 58.15 -20.73 2.95
C GLU A 710 59.56 -20.24 2.60
N ASP A 711 60.16 -19.32 3.36
CA ASP A 711 61.17 -19.73 4.34
C ASP A 711 61.76 -18.55 5.16
N CYS A 712 62.54 -18.89 6.18
CA CYS A 712 63.50 -17.99 6.82
C CYS A 712 64.91 -18.25 6.27
N PHE A 713 65.79 -17.24 6.23
CA PHE A 713 67.20 -17.39 6.66
C PHE A 713 67.87 -16.02 6.88
N CYS A 714 69.14 -16.03 7.32
CA CYS A 714 69.81 -14.93 8.01
C CYS A 714 71.02 -14.35 7.25
N ASP A 715 71.42 -13.15 7.70
CA ASP A 715 72.77 -12.57 7.76
C ASP A 715 73.67 -12.39 6.52
N ASN A 716 73.94 -11.10 6.26
CA ASN A 716 75.23 -10.47 5.97
C ASN A 716 75.94 -10.50 4.59
N GLU A 717 76.78 -9.45 4.46
CA GLU A 717 77.93 -9.22 3.55
C GLU A 717 77.71 -8.93 2.04
N THR A 718 77.59 -7.62 1.77
CA THR A 718 78.38 -6.83 0.79
C THR A 718 78.61 -7.35 -0.66
N LEU A 719 77.66 -6.97 -1.55
CA LEU A 719 77.85 -6.17 -2.79
C LEU A 719 78.81 -6.68 -3.92
N PRO A 720 78.70 -6.16 -5.18
CA PRO A 720 77.71 -5.24 -5.76
C PRO A 720 76.96 -5.78 -7.01
N GLY A 721 75.75 -5.28 -7.30
CA GLY A 721 75.08 -5.58 -8.58
C GLY A 721 73.71 -4.92 -8.76
N ARG A 722 73.61 -4.03 -9.76
CA ARG A 722 72.42 -3.34 -10.30
C ARG A 722 71.03 -3.93 -9.90
N TYR A 723 70.20 -3.16 -9.18
CA TYR A 723 68.76 -2.92 -9.45
C TYR A 723 68.16 -1.93 -8.41
N LEU A 724 68.45 -0.64 -8.57
CA LEU A 724 68.00 0.44 -7.66
C LEU A 724 66.62 1.05 -8.02
N GLY A 725 65.84 0.42 -8.90
CA GLY A 725 64.51 0.92 -9.31
C GLY A 725 63.35 0.36 -8.46
N GLU A 726 63.10 -0.94 -8.57
CA GLU A 726 61.85 -1.56 -8.10
C GLU A 726 61.60 -1.49 -6.59
N ARG A 727 62.67 -1.43 -5.78
CA ARG A 727 62.57 -1.44 -4.31
C ARG A 727 61.91 -0.15 -3.79
N ASP A 728 62.23 0.98 -4.40
CA ASP A 728 61.67 2.30 -4.06
C ASP A 728 60.25 2.46 -4.61
N GLU A 729 59.95 1.90 -5.78
CA GLU A 729 58.58 1.90 -6.31
C GLU A 729 57.64 1.03 -5.46
N ARG A 730 58.08 -0.18 -5.06
CA ARG A 730 57.35 -1.01 -4.07
C ARG A 730 57.21 -0.29 -2.72
N LEU A 731 58.15 0.55 -2.31
CA LEU A 731 58.03 1.38 -1.09
C LEU A 731 57.01 2.51 -1.26
N ARG A 732 57.04 3.26 -2.37
CA ARG A 732 56.07 4.33 -2.70
C ARG A 732 54.65 3.78 -2.77
N LEU A 733 54.40 2.74 -3.57
CA LEU A 733 53.08 2.09 -3.67
C LEU A 733 52.58 1.56 -2.31
N ARG A 734 53.49 1.13 -1.43
CA ARG A 734 53.17 0.69 -0.05
C ARG A 734 52.96 1.85 0.93
N GLN A 735 53.49 3.04 0.65
CA GLN A 735 53.17 4.29 1.36
C GLN A 735 51.83 4.86 0.90
N GLU A 736 51.56 4.94 -0.41
CA GLU A 736 50.26 5.35 -0.95
C GLU A 736 49.13 4.44 -0.47
N ARG A 737 49.31 3.11 -0.52
CA ARG A 737 48.33 2.16 0.04
C ARG A 737 48.15 2.30 1.57
N LYS A 738 49.08 2.91 2.30
CA LYS A 738 48.91 3.29 3.72
C LYS A 738 48.14 4.60 3.85
N GLU A 739 48.51 5.64 3.11
CA GLU A 739 47.84 6.95 3.15
C GLU A 739 46.41 6.88 2.63
N LEU A 740 46.13 6.17 1.54
CA LEU A 740 44.75 5.92 1.08
C LEU A 740 43.91 5.17 2.13
N LYS A 741 44.53 4.25 2.89
CA LYS A 741 43.87 3.56 4.03
C LYS A 741 43.73 4.47 5.26
N LYS A 742 44.57 5.48 5.43
CA LYS A 742 44.51 6.51 6.48
C LYS A 742 43.43 7.54 6.15
N GLN A 743 43.44 8.13 4.96
CA GLN A 743 42.37 8.97 4.41
C GLN A 743 41.00 8.27 4.52
N ARG A 744 40.85 7.02 4.04
CA ARG A 744 39.60 6.26 4.18
C ARG A 744 39.20 5.96 5.64
N ARG A 745 40.13 6.02 6.61
CA ARG A 745 39.84 5.91 8.05
C ARG A 745 39.44 7.24 8.66
N GLU A 746 40.14 8.31 8.32
CA GLU A 746 39.89 9.69 8.76
C GLU A 746 38.56 10.20 8.17
N GLU A 747 38.26 9.89 6.93
CA GLU A 747 36.96 10.15 6.29
C GLU A 747 35.83 9.33 6.95
N ARG A 748 36.06 8.04 7.23
CA ARG A 748 35.13 7.23 8.05
C ARG A 748 35.00 7.76 9.48
N GLN A 749 36.00 8.45 10.02
CA GLN A 749 35.92 9.14 11.31
C GLN A 749 35.18 10.48 11.21
N ARG A 750 35.40 11.30 10.18
CA ARG A 750 34.62 12.52 9.87
C ARG A 750 33.13 12.21 9.64
N ARG A 751 32.83 11.16 8.85
CA ARG A 751 31.45 10.64 8.69
C ARG A 751 30.85 10.14 10.02
N LYS A 752 31.67 9.66 10.96
CA LYS A 752 31.23 9.22 12.31
C LYS A 752 31.16 10.36 13.34
N SER A 753 31.97 11.41 13.22
CA SER A 753 31.93 12.59 14.10
C SER A 753 30.80 13.52 13.68
N SER A 754 30.57 13.73 12.38
CA SER A 754 29.36 14.39 11.86
C SER A 754 28.08 13.69 12.38
N ARG A 755 28.01 12.35 12.28
CA ARG A 755 26.93 11.52 12.87
C ARG A 755 26.87 11.49 14.40
N ARG A 756 27.82 12.12 15.13
CA ARG A 756 27.83 12.24 16.60
C ARG A 756 27.64 13.68 17.09
N GLY A 757 28.07 14.67 16.30
CA GLY A 757 27.78 16.09 16.50
C GLY A 757 26.30 16.40 16.20
N LYS A 758 25.72 15.75 15.19
CA LYS A 758 24.25 15.61 15.06
C LYS A 758 23.71 14.69 16.18
N LYS A 759 23.71 15.17 17.44
CA LYS A 759 22.82 14.69 18.50
C LYS A 759 21.38 14.91 18.01
N LYS A 760 20.79 13.93 17.32
CA LYS A 760 19.38 13.97 16.96
C LYS A 760 18.56 14.19 18.24
N LYS A 761 17.72 15.23 18.28
CA LYS A 761 16.46 15.14 19.03
C LYS A 761 15.75 13.89 18.51
N ASN A 762 15.30 13.00 19.38
CA ASN A 762 14.82 11.67 18.97
C ASN A 762 13.55 11.81 18.12
N CYS A 763 13.70 11.73 16.80
CA CYS A 763 12.59 11.68 15.84
C CYS A 763 11.95 10.27 15.82
N ASN A 764 11.64 9.75 17.01
CA ASN A 764 11.15 8.41 17.31
C ASN A 764 10.20 8.53 18.53
N ASP A 765 8.89 8.66 18.30
CA ASP A 765 7.85 8.30 19.29
C ASP A 765 7.58 6.80 19.16
N GLN A 766 7.40 6.09 20.28
CA GLN A 766 7.31 4.63 20.32
C GLN A 766 6.10 4.04 19.56
N ASN A 767 5.01 4.80 19.42
CA ASN A 767 3.77 4.34 18.76
C ASN A 767 3.56 4.93 17.36
N MET A 768 4.35 5.94 17.01
CA MET A 768 4.20 6.74 15.80
C MET A 768 5.28 6.42 14.74
N LYS A 769 4.94 6.67 13.48
CA LYS A 769 5.91 6.73 12.38
C LYS A 769 6.29 8.18 12.15
N CYS A 770 7.44 8.54 12.72
CA CYS A 770 8.04 9.85 12.57
C CYS A 770 9.00 9.87 11.37
N PHE A 771 9.08 11.02 10.71
CA PHE A 771 9.93 11.29 9.56
C PHE A 771 10.78 12.53 9.84
N SER A 772 12.06 12.47 9.50
CA SER A 772 12.94 13.65 9.51
C SER A 772 13.10 14.19 8.10
N HIS A 773 12.93 15.50 7.94
CA HIS A 773 13.28 16.24 6.73
C HIS A 773 14.51 17.10 7.01
N ASP A 774 15.40 17.22 6.05
CA ASP A 774 16.62 18.02 6.11
C ASP A 774 16.92 18.64 4.74
N ASN A 775 17.82 19.63 4.71
CA ASN A 775 18.19 20.37 3.49
C ASN A 775 18.70 19.45 2.36
N ASP A 776 19.15 18.24 2.72
CA ASP A 776 19.59 17.19 1.80
C ASP A 776 18.43 16.38 1.16
N HIS A 777 17.15 16.65 1.46
CA HIS A 777 16.04 15.80 1.04
C HIS A 777 15.70 15.90 -0.46
N TRP A 778 15.60 17.12 -0.99
CA TRP A 778 15.38 17.38 -2.41
C TRP A 778 16.72 17.51 -3.16
N LYS A 779 16.71 17.28 -4.48
CA LYS A 779 17.90 17.33 -5.34
C LYS A 779 17.77 18.36 -6.46
N THR A 780 16.57 18.63 -6.94
CA THR A 780 16.26 19.81 -7.75
C THR A 780 15.86 21.00 -6.87
N PRO A 781 16.06 22.26 -7.28
CA PRO A 781 15.45 23.41 -6.62
C PRO A 781 13.92 23.45 -6.85
N PRO A 782 13.14 24.22 -6.06
CA PRO A 782 13.57 25.06 -4.93
C PRO A 782 13.97 24.23 -3.71
N TYR A 783 15.13 24.52 -3.12
CA TYR A 783 15.70 23.76 -2.02
C TYR A 783 15.05 24.06 -0.66
N TRP A 784 15.35 23.24 0.35
CA TRP A 784 14.90 23.45 1.73
C TRP A 784 16.01 24.03 2.59
N ASP A 785 15.96 25.35 2.85
CA ASP A 785 17.04 26.04 3.56
C ASP A 785 16.80 26.23 5.07
N TYR A 786 15.53 26.15 5.52
CA TYR A 786 15.10 26.44 6.90
C TYR A 786 15.48 25.37 7.95
N GLY A 787 16.47 24.51 7.66
CA GLY A 787 17.08 23.59 8.63
C GLY A 787 16.28 22.30 8.92
N PRO A 788 16.92 21.30 9.53
CA PRO A 788 16.34 19.97 9.69
C PRO A 788 15.25 19.91 10.78
N PHE A 789 14.12 19.26 10.48
CA PHE A 789 13.00 19.07 11.40
C PHE A 789 12.49 17.62 11.44
N CYS A 790 11.54 17.36 12.33
CA CYS A 790 10.84 16.08 12.47
C CYS A 790 9.33 16.32 12.51
N PHE A 791 8.55 15.36 12.02
CA PHE A 791 7.09 15.32 12.13
C PHE A 791 6.61 13.85 12.21
N CYS A 792 5.42 13.62 12.76
CA CYS A 792 4.88 12.27 12.96
C CYS A 792 3.39 12.23 12.53
N SER A 793 3.11 11.91 11.27
CA SER A 793 1.76 11.97 10.68
C SER A 793 1.03 10.62 10.60
N ASN A 794 1.63 9.52 11.06
CA ASN A 794 1.04 8.19 10.95
C ASN A 794 1.36 7.33 12.19
N ALA A 795 0.51 6.37 12.53
CA ALA A 795 0.62 5.50 13.70
C ALA A 795 0.47 4.02 13.33
N ASN A 796 1.05 3.13 14.16
CA ASN A 796 1.03 1.68 13.93
C ASN A 796 -0.33 1.00 14.22
N ASN A 797 -1.19 1.67 14.98
CA ASN A 797 -2.47 1.21 15.51
C ASN A 797 -3.69 1.98 14.95
N ASN A 798 -3.50 2.91 14.00
CA ASN A 798 -4.60 3.63 13.34
C ASN A 798 -5.30 2.71 12.33
N THR A 799 -6.13 1.81 12.87
CA THR A 799 -7.00 0.86 12.16
C THR A 799 -8.44 1.33 12.24
N TYR A 800 -9.11 1.41 11.09
CA TYR A 800 -10.51 1.81 10.94
C TYR A 800 -11.20 1.10 9.77
N TRP A 801 -12.53 1.12 9.82
CA TRP A 801 -13.42 0.81 8.72
C TRP A 801 -14.46 1.92 8.63
N CYS A 802 -14.77 2.38 7.43
CA CYS A 802 -15.74 3.43 7.20
C CYS A 802 -16.66 3.08 6.04
N MET A 803 -17.90 3.55 6.13
CA MET A 803 -18.86 3.56 5.05
C MET A 803 -18.91 4.96 4.46
N ARG A 804 -18.54 5.09 3.19
CA ARG A 804 -18.74 6.32 2.40
C ARG A 804 -20.00 6.09 1.56
N THR A 805 -21.00 6.95 1.73
CA THR A 805 -22.30 6.87 1.03
C THR A 805 -22.51 8.15 0.25
N VAL A 806 -22.90 8.03 -1.02
CA VAL A 806 -23.23 9.14 -1.92
C VAL A 806 -24.39 8.73 -2.83
N ASN A 807 -25.54 9.40 -2.69
CA ASN A 807 -26.70 9.27 -3.57
C ASN A 807 -27.40 10.64 -3.73
N THR A 808 -28.57 10.67 -4.39
CA THR A 808 -29.31 11.90 -4.71
C THR A 808 -29.75 12.74 -3.50
N THR A 809 -29.80 12.14 -2.31
CA THR A 809 -30.32 12.74 -1.05
C THR A 809 -29.31 12.74 0.10
N HIS A 810 -28.34 11.81 0.11
CA HIS A 810 -27.38 11.63 1.20
C HIS A 810 -25.94 11.62 0.66
N ASP A 811 -25.06 12.45 1.25
CA ASP A 811 -23.62 12.39 1.07
C ASP A 811 -22.96 12.39 2.46
N PHE A 812 -22.41 11.25 2.91
CA PHE A 812 -21.82 11.13 4.25
C PHE A 812 -20.63 10.18 4.35
N LEU A 813 -19.89 10.32 5.45
CA LEU A 813 -18.79 9.44 5.87
C LEU A 813 -19.00 9.00 7.32
N TYR A 814 -19.34 7.72 7.52
CA TYR A 814 -19.41 7.06 8.84
C TYR A 814 -18.17 6.20 9.07
N CYS A 815 -17.52 6.29 10.24
CA CYS A 815 -16.25 5.61 10.54
C CYS A 815 -16.22 4.98 11.94
N GLU A 816 -15.72 3.75 12.02
CA GLU A 816 -15.41 3.04 13.27
C GLU A 816 -13.92 2.70 13.36
N TYR A 817 -13.32 3.05 14.48
CA TYR A 817 -11.92 2.79 14.78
C TYR A 817 -11.76 1.64 15.78
N ILE A 818 -10.65 0.91 15.69
CA ILE A 818 -10.32 -0.18 16.63
C ILE A 818 -10.23 0.26 18.11
N THR A 819 -10.17 1.57 18.37
CA THR A 819 -10.16 2.18 19.70
C THR A 819 -11.56 2.51 20.23
N LEU A 820 -12.62 1.92 19.66
CA LEU A 820 -14.04 2.21 19.95
C LEU A 820 -14.45 3.68 19.72
N PHE A 821 -13.63 4.44 18.98
CA PHE A 821 -13.96 5.79 18.55
C PHE A 821 -14.80 5.73 17.27
N ILE A 822 -15.88 6.51 17.24
CA ILE A 822 -16.82 6.60 16.12
C ILE A 822 -16.80 8.04 15.60
N ALA A 823 -16.83 8.20 14.28
CA ALA A 823 -17.03 9.49 13.63
C ALA A 823 -18.13 9.42 12.56
N TYR A 824 -18.85 10.53 12.40
CA TYR A 824 -19.79 10.76 11.33
C TYR A 824 -19.65 12.20 10.85
N TYR A 825 -19.58 12.38 9.54
CA TYR A 825 -19.58 13.68 8.86
C TYR A 825 -20.64 13.67 7.76
N ASP A 826 -21.54 14.64 7.81
CA ASP A 826 -22.43 14.97 6.69
C ASP A 826 -21.65 15.87 5.73
N MET A 827 -21.46 15.40 4.50
CA MET A 827 -20.63 16.05 3.49
C MET A 827 -21.39 17.13 2.71
N LEU A 828 -22.72 17.19 2.82
CA LEU A 828 -23.53 18.29 2.28
C LEU A 828 -23.33 19.57 3.10
N THR A 829 -23.19 19.43 4.42
CA THR A 829 -22.98 20.56 5.34
C THR A 829 -21.53 20.77 5.77
N ASP A 830 -20.72 19.71 5.83
CA ASP A 830 -19.32 19.74 6.27
C ASP A 830 -18.39 19.01 5.28
N PRO A 831 -18.20 19.55 4.05
CA PRO A 831 -17.37 18.93 3.02
C PRO A 831 -15.87 18.84 3.38
N PHE A 832 -15.44 19.46 4.48
CA PHE A 832 -14.05 19.45 4.97
C PHE A 832 -13.86 18.64 6.28
N GLN A 833 -14.91 17.95 6.75
CA GLN A 833 -14.92 17.10 7.96
C GLN A 833 -14.45 17.81 9.25
N LEU A 834 -14.81 19.09 9.37
CA LEU A 834 -14.49 19.99 10.48
C LEU A 834 -15.15 19.59 11.81
N GLN A 835 -16.36 19.01 11.83
CA GLN A 835 -17.05 18.61 13.07
C GLN A 835 -17.58 17.18 13.01
N ASN A 836 -17.08 16.31 13.90
CA ASN A 836 -17.66 14.99 14.12
C ASN A 836 -19.02 15.10 14.83
N ILE A 837 -20.11 14.83 14.10
CA ILE A 837 -21.49 14.90 14.63
C ILE A 837 -22.05 13.56 15.10
N ALA A 838 -21.26 12.48 15.18
CA ALA A 838 -21.74 11.14 15.55
C ALA A 838 -22.55 11.08 16.87
N ARG A 839 -22.24 11.96 17.84
CA ARG A 839 -22.96 12.06 19.12
C ARG A 839 -24.32 12.78 19.04
N LYS A 840 -24.63 13.45 17.93
CA LYS A 840 -25.90 14.14 17.67
C LYS A 840 -26.92 13.24 16.95
N LEU A 841 -26.47 12.10 16.41
CA LEU A 841 -27.33 11.18 15.66
C LEU A 841 -28.22 10.36 16.60
N ASN A 842 -29.42 10.02 16.12
CA ASN A 842 -30.32 9.07 16.78
C ASN A 842 -29.64 7.69 16.88
N TYR A 843 -29.76 7.04 18.05
CA TYR A 843 -29.19 5.72 18.32
C TYR A 843 -29.59 4.65 17.30
N GLY A 844 -30.84 4.65 16.82
CA GLY A 844 -31.31 3.71 15.79
C GLY A 844 -30.58 3.87 14.46
N VAL A 845 -30.27 5.11 14.07
CA VAL A 845 -29.47 5.41 12.87
C VAL A 845 -28.02 4.95 13.06
N LEU A 846 -27.42 5.20 14.24
CA LEU A 846 -26.07 4.72 14.57
C LEU A 846 -26.00 3.18 14.55
N GLN A 847 -27.00 2.48 15.07
CA GLN A 847 -27.06 1.03 15.04
C GLN A 847 -27.20 0.50 13.60
N GLN A 848 -28.08 1.09 12.79
CA GLN A 848 -28.21 0.73 11.37
C GLN A 848 -26.87 0.93 10.61
N LEU A 849 -26.19 2.05 10.84
CA LEU A 849 -24.87 2.32 10.26
C LEU A 849 -23.80 1.31 10.72
N HIS A 850 -23.84 0.88 11.99
CA HIS A 850 -22.97 -0.16 12.53
C HIS A 850 -23.20 -1.51 11.84
N GLU A 851 -24.45 -1.92 11.68
CA GLU A 851 -24.85 -3.19 11.05
C GLU A 851 -24.51 -3.21 9.55
N GLU A 852 -24.79 -2.14 8.82
CA GLU A 852 -24.39 -2.00 7.40
C GLU A 852 -22.87 -2.04 7.23
N LEU A 853 -22.12 -1.36 8.10
CA LEU A 853 -20.66 -1.44 8.10
C LEU A 853 -20.14 -2.82 8.56
N ALA A 854 -20.86 -3.53 9.42
CA ALA A 854 -20.52 -4.90 9.82
C ALA A 854 -20.60 -5.89 8.65
N LEU A 855 -21.62 -5.74 7.78
CA LEU A 855 -21.74 -6.51 6.54
C LEU A 855 -20.60 -6.20 5.56
N LEU A 856 -20.26 -4.92 5.37
CA LEU A 856 -19.15 -4.52 4.48
C LEU A 856 -17.78 -5.04 4.93
N LYS A 857 -17.49 -5.12 6.24
CA LYS A 857 -16.21 -5.61 6.82
C LYS A 857 -15.87 -7.09 6.51
N VAL A 858 -16.81 -7.84 5.92
CA VAL A 858 -16.69 -9.28 5.64
C VAL A 858 -17.21 -9.68 4.25
N CYS A 859 -17.54 -8.72 3.38
CA CYS A 859 -18.17 -8.99 2.10
C CYS A 859 -17.23 -9.74 1.13
N GLN A 860 -17.77 -10.61 0.28
CA GLN A 860 -17.00 -11.32 -0.75
C GLN A 860 -17.80 -11.47 -2.03
N GLY A 861 -17.23 -10.99 -3.13
CA GLY A 861 -17.88 -10.92 -4.44
C GLY A 861 -18.90 -9.78 -4.52
N ARG A 862 -19.04 -9.22 -5.72
CA ARG A 862 -19.91 -8.09 -6.09
C ARG A 862 -21.30 -8.11 -5.44
N GLU A 863 -21.95 -9.28 -5.45
CA GLU A 863 -23.33 -9.47 -4.95
C GLU A 863 -23.49 -9.42 -3.43
N ASN A 864 -22.39 -9.50 -2.69
CA ASN A 864 -22.38 -9.36 -1.23
C ASN A 864 -21.66 -8.08 -0.79
N CYS A 865 -20.83 -7.47 -1.64
CA CYS A 865 -20.23 -6.15 -1.39
C CYS A 865 -21.11 -4.97 -1.81
N ASN A 866 -22.35 -5.21 -2.27
CA ASN A 866 -23.36 -4.19 -2.54
C ASN A 866 -24.48 -4.22 -1.48
N LEU A 867 -24.57 -3.18 -0.64
CA LEU A 867 -25.57 -3.07 0.42
C LEU A 867 -27.03 -3.08 -0.08
N ARG A 868 -27.31 -2.60 -1.30
CA ARG A 868 -28.68 -2.65 -1.86
C ARG A 868 -29.14 -4.10 -2.03
N ASN A 869 -28.23 -4.97 -2.49
CA ASN A 869 -28.50 -6.39 -2.73
C ASN A 869 -28.60 -7.16 -1.39
N LEU A 870 -27.88 -6.73 -0.35
CA LEU A 870 -28.03 -7.29 1.01
C LEU A 870 -29.35 -6.89 1.68
N LYS A 871 -29.78 -5.62 1.59
CA LYS A 871 -31.08 -5.16 2.09
C LYS A 871 -32.24 -5.89 1.40
N GLY A 872 -32.11 -6.16 0.09
CA GLY A 872 -33.05 -6.99 -0.67
C GLY A 872 -33.12 -8.46 -0.26
N LYS A 873 -32.04 -9.02 0.32
CA LYS A 873 -32.02 -10.38 0.90
C LYS A 873 -32.67 -10.39 2.29
N LEU A 874 -32.38 -9.41 3.15
CA LEU A 874 -32.94 -9.31 4.50
C LEU A 874 -34.47 -9.10 4.49
N ARG A 875 -35.02 -8.36 3.51
CA ARG A 875 -36.48 -8.24 3.31
C ARG A 875 -37.17 -9.52 2.81
N LYS A 876 -36.44 -10.61 2.50
CA LYS A 876 -37.00 -11.88 1.98
C LYS A 876 -36.90 -13.06 2.95
N THR A 877 -36.40 -12.87 4.17
CA THR A 877 -36.49 -13.87 5.24
C THR A 877 -37.72 -13.61 6.12
N PRO A 878 -38.72 -14.52 6.16
CA PRO A 878 -39.82 -14.40 7.10
C PRO A 878 -39.31 -14.49 8.54
N THR A 879 -39.75 -13.57 9.40
CA THR A 879 -39.47 -13.61 10.85
C THR A 879 -40.29 -14.71 11.51
N ARG A 880 -39.78 -15.95 11.45
CA ARG A 880 -40.38 -17.13 12.10
C ARG A 880 -40.23 -17.06 13.62
N TYR A 881 -41.06 -16.23 14.25
CA TYR A 881 -41.37 -16.31 15.67
C TYR A 881 -42.42 -17.41 15.87
N GLU A 882 -42.02 -18.58 16.33
CA GLU A 882 -42.94 -19.66 16.70
C GLU A 882 -43.50 -19.41 18.09
N GLY A 883 -44.68 -18.78 18.16
CA GLY A 883 -45.59 -18.88 19.28
C GLY A 883 -46.45 -20.14 19.15
N SER A 884 -46.52 -20.97 20.20
CA SER A 884 -47.24 -22.25 20.17
C SER A 884 -48.59 -22.17 20.89
N SER A 885 -49.69 -22.14 20.13
CA SER A 885 -51.10 -22.50 20.46
C SER A 885 -52.03 -21.80 19.46
N GLY A 886 -53.13 -22.41 18.98
CA GLY A 886 -53.56 -23.81 19.04
C GLY A 886 -54.99 -23.99 18.49
N GLU A 887 -55.21 -25.08 17.72
CA GLU A 887 -56.53 -25.58 17.22
C GLU A 887 -57.26 -24.65 16.21
N GLY A 888 -58.14 -25.18 15.32
CA GLY A 888 -58.96 -24.28 14.45
C GLY A 888 -59.65 -24.73 13.15
N ASP A 889 -59.39 -25.91 12.58
CA ASP A 889 -60.20 -26.58 11.50
C ASP A 889 -60.39 -25.89 10.10
N SER A 890 -60.95 -26.65 9.14
CA SER A 890 -61.70 -26.34 7.89
C SER A 890 -61.44 -25.04 7.06
N SER A 891 -61.52 -24.94 5.73
CA SER A 891 -61.51 -25.79 4.51
C SER A 891 -62.18 -24.97 3.38
N ASP A 892 -61.76 -25.20 2.13
CA ASP A 892 -62.41 -24.80 0.85
C ASP A 892 -62.51 -23.32 0.41
N ASP A 893 -62.17 -23.15 -0.89
CA ASP A 893 -62.61 -22.23 -1.96
C ASP A 893 -63.30 -20.87 -1.67
N GLY A 894 -62.88 -19.85 -2.44
CA GLY A 894 -63.64 -18.62 -2.64
C GLY A 894 -62.82 -17.46 -3.23
N ASP A 895 -62.84 -17.31 -4.56
CA ASP A 895 -62.51 -16.01 -5.18
C ASP A 895 -63.65 -15.02 -4.89
N ILE A 896 -63.31 -13.75 -4.59
CA ILE A 896 -64.22 -12.62 -4.75
C ILE A 896 -63.39 -11.35 -5.01
N ASP A 897 -63.53 -10.79 -6.20
CA ASP A 897 -63.24 -9.40 -6.48
C ASP A 897 -64.33 -8.53 -5.82
N ASP A 898 -64.03 -7.28 -5.44
CA ASP A 898 -64.90 -6.16 -5.83
C ASP A 898 -64.33 -4.74 -5.49
N TYR A 899 -64.72 -3.78 -6.34
CA TYR A 899 -64.58 -2.31 -6.30
C TYR A 899 -63.21 -1.63 -6.47
N ASP A 900 -62.99 -1.20 -7.71
CA ASP A 900 -62.49 0.13 -8.03
C ASP A 900 -63.41 1.24 -7.46
N ASP A 901 -62.87 2.44 -7.23
CA ASP A 901 -63.50 3.68 -7.70
C ASP A 901 -62.44 4.81 -7.75
N ASP A 902 -62.64 5.76 -8.66
CA ASP A 902 -61.62 6.73 -9.13
C ASP A 902 -61.88 8.19 -8.66
N ASP A 903 -61.03 9.10 -9.16
CA ASP A 903 -61.30 10.54 -9.46
C ASP A 903 -61.21 11.67 -8.39
N TYR A 904 -60.39 12.68 -8.78
CA TYR A 904 -60.55 14.15 -8.68
C TYR A 904 -60.71 14.88 -7.32
N ASP A 905 -60.38 16.18 -7.16
CA ASP A 905 -59.32 17.10 -7.68
C ASP A 905 -59.40 18.41 -6.82
N PRO A 906 -58.44 19.37 -6.83
CA PRO A 906 -58.40 20.45 -5.83
C PRO A 906 -58.97 21.81 -6.29
N HIS A 907 -58.77 22.84 -5.42
CA HIS A 907 -58.96 24.29 -5.59
C HIS A 907 -60.30 24.93 -5.12
N GLY A 908 -60.21 25.73 -4.04
CA GLY A 908 -60.42 27.18 -4.20
C GLY A 908 -61.40 27.94 -3.28
N LEU A 909 -60.86 29.02 -2.68
CA LEU A 909 -61.43 30.38 -2.54
C LEU A 909 -62.31 30.81 -1.33
N TYR A 910 -61.87 31.93 -0.71
CA TYR A 910 -62.57 33.00 0.06
C TYR A 910 -63.32 32.65 1.37
N ASP A 911 -63.44 33.49 2.43
CA ASP A 911 -62.74 34.67 3.03
C ASP A 911 -63.35 34.86 4.47
N GLU A 912 -63.12 35.85 5.37
CA GLU A 912 -62.42 37.17 5.43
C GLU A 912 -61.92 37.45 6.91
N GLU A 913 -61.85 38.72 7.37
CA GLU A 913 -61.61 39.25 8.77
C GLU A 913 -60.23 38.95 9.44
N GLU A 914 -59.31 39.92 9.55
CA GLU A 914 -59.11 40.96 10.61
C GLU A 914 -58.45 40.46 11.93
N GLU A 915 -57.54 41.19 12.64
CA GLU A 915 -57.16 42.62 12.58
C GLU A 915 -55.65 42.88 12.95
N ALA A 916 -55.11 44.03 12.50
CA ALA A 916 -54.02 44.88 13.06
C ALA A 916 -52.63 44.32 13.50
N GLY A 917 -51.51 44.93 13.02
CA GLY A 917 -50.16 44.60 13.56
C GLY A 917 -48.87 45.35 13.17
N LYS A 918 -48.89 46.41 12.34
CA LYS A 918 -47.80 47.38 11.94
C LYS A 918 -46.30 47.10 12.27
N GLY A 919 -45.35 47.32 11.34
CA GLY A 919 -45.45 48.08 10.07
C GLY A 919 -44.15 48.11 9.24
N GLU A 920 -44.03 49.11 8.37
CA GLU A 920 -43.14 49.10 7.18
C GLU A 920 -41.62 49.27 7.45
N TYR A 921 -40.80 48.86 6.46
CA TYR A 921 -40.13 49.81 5.54
C TYR A 921 -39.50 49.09 4.34
N ASP A 922 -40.03 49.33 3.14
CA ASP A 922 -39.33 49.09 1.87
C ASP A 922 -38.30 50.20 1.59
N PHE A 923 -37.25 49.91 0.83
CA PHE A 923 -37.09 50.47 -0.53
C PHE A 923 -35.88 49.92 -1.31
N PHE A 924 -36.20 49.31 -2.46
CA PHE A 924 -35.53 49.42 -3.77
C PHE A 924 -34.13 48.85 -4.08
N GLU A 925 -34.03 48.48 -5.36
CA GLU A 925 -32.84 48.20 -6.14
C GLU A 925 -32.10 49.50 -6.49
N GLU A 926 -30.78 49.43 -6.69
CA GLU A 926 -30.19 49.84 -7.97
C GLU A 926 -28.80 49.20 -8.15
N ALA A 927 -28.19 49.37 -9.32
CA ALA A 927 -27.01 48.62 -9.76
C ALA A 927 -25.88 49.52 -10.30
N ASP A 928 -24.77 48.87 -10.65
CA ASP A 928 -23.69 49.41 -11.51
C ASP A 928 -22.75 50.44 -10.82
N PRO A 929 -21.65 50.91 -11.46
CA PRO A 929 -20.33 50.50 -10.93
C PRO A 929 -19.29 51.64 -10.78
N ASP A 930 -18.18 51.40 -10.07
CA ASP A 930 -16.84 51.76 -10.56
C ASP A 930 -15.66 51.25 -9.70
N PHE A 931 -14.48 51.29 -10.33
CA PHE A 931 -13.09 51.26 -9.80
C PHE A 931 -12.87 51.26 -8.26
N PHE A 932 -12.15 50.24 -7.75
CA PHE A 932 -10.68 50.29 -7.64
C PHE A 932 -10.03 48.91 -7.36
#